data_AF-A0A1B8BZB0-F1
#
_entry.id   AF-A0A1B8BZB0-F1
#
_cell.length_a   1.000
_cell.length_b   1.000
_cell.length_c   1.000
_cell.angle_alpha   90.00
_cell.angle_beta   90.00
_cell.angle_gamma   90.00
#
_symmetry.space_group_name_H-M   'P 1'
#
loop_
_entity.id
_entity.type
_entity.pdbx_description
1 polymer ?
#
loop_
_entity_poly.entity_id
_entity_poly.type
_entity_poly.pdbx_seq_one_letter_code
_entity_poly.pdbx_strand_id
1 'polypeptide(L)'
;MAVAWNRLIRFVATDGRILRGEPILPSPDFDLGNTTAETHLKARIISGHDLYDTTGATEVTNEVAIVKELLGPLAQTDVPILRCVGLNYAKHIKEANRSAPPFPFIFFKPITTVTDHNVNVVIPKICQDNQADYEGELCIVIGRDAKDVSEADALDYVAAYTCGNDISSRKLQRDAAYVGRIPQWGFSKGFDTFAPLGPCLVSSKLIDDPAKLHLKTTVDGEVRQDEGVSDLLFNFTWFYCKMKSDDIVPLIIDGLDVTTDAECVFETNRFGGKHPPKKAFAQGASIETCLRAVESSAKAFPSWKRTDADQKRKLFQRLKHLLEVRGDDVREIIEEEINCSKLWSHINLQDSLGLIDEAAALVTSDALSGTIPITRNHNAPALVFKEPMGVILGIAPWNAPLILGFRAVVAPIAAGNTAILKGSELSPRVHYFIAQLFQEAGFPPGVLNFIMHRPQEASAAYETMISHPAVRKCNFTGSTPVGRLIASRAAASLKPVLLELGGKNFAIILDDADLDKSARLTLEGAFLNNGQICMSTDTVLVSRSVFPAYRKKLIALMKKASSDISAVITTKSSERLRALINDAIAKGADITTGDDTDPSIIPATIVDNMIPSMDFYHAESFGPMLGLQVFDDISEAMKIINDCPFGLSSAIFTRNHYRAMMIAKDLNVGAIHINGATIHDEPTIPHGGHGDSGWGRFGGSWGLDEFVHTKTIILNE
;
A
#
# COMPACT_ATOMS: atom_id res chain seq x y z
N MET A 1 -27.95 -1.99 14.43
CA MET A 1 -28.65 -2.97 13.55
C MET A 1 -29.98 -3.38 14.17
N ALA A 2 -30.99 -3.70 13.34
CA ALA A 2 -32.34 -3.95 13.83
C ALA A 2 -32.82 -5.39 13.60
N VAL A 3 -32.58 -6.29 14.57
CA VAL A 3 -33.14 -7.66 14.53
C VAL A 3 -34.67 -7.67 14.79
N ALA A 4 -35.33 -8.77 14.39
CA ALA A 4 -36.79 -8.93 14.44
C ALA A 4 -37.37 -9.14 15.85
N TRP A 5 -36.53 -9.52 16.81
CA TRP A 5 -36.91 -9.85 18.19
C TRP A 5 -36.23 -8.90 19.19
N ASN A 6 -36.82 -8.76 20.37
CA ASN A 6 -36.29 -7.92 21.45
C ASN A 6 -35.45 -8.73 22.44
N ARG A 7 -35.93 -9.92 22.80
CA ARG A 7 -35.20 -10.90 23.60
C ARG A 7 -35.35 -12.26 22.92
N LEU A 8 -34.29 -13.03 22.81
CA LEU A 8 -34.31 -14.36 22.22
C LEU A 8 -33.89 -15.39 23.25
N ILE A 9 -34.73 -16.40 23.44
CA ILE A 9 -34.42 -17.63 24.17
C ILE A 9 -34.48 -18.81 23.21
N ARG A 10 -33.63 -19.81 23.47
CA ARG A 10 -33.75 -21.16 22.91
C ARG A 10 -34.22 -22.07 24.03
N PHE A 11 -35.21 -22.92 23.76
CA PHE A 11 -35.85 -23.69 24.83
C PHE A 11 -36.46 -25.00 24.32
N VAL A 12 -36.65 -25.94 25.24
CA VAL A 12 -37.52 -27.10 25.05
C VAL A 12 -38.93 -26.68 25.43
N ALA A 13 -39.89 -26.84 24.54
CA ALA A 13 -41.30 -26.61 24.82
C ALA A 13 -41.93 -27.80 25.56
N THR A 14 -43.08 -27.58 26.21
CA THR A 14 -43.83 -28.66 26.89
C THR A 14 -44.29 -29.78 25.96
N ASP A 15 -44.38 -29.50 24.65
CA ASP A 15 -44.68 -30.49 23.60
C ASP A 15 -43.44 -31.27 23.10
N GLY A 16 -42.25 -30.97 23.64
CA GLY A 16 -40.98 -31.64 23.32
C GLY A 16 -40.18 -31.03 22.17
N ARG A 17 -40.69 -30.00 21.47
CA ARG A 17 -39.93 -29.31 20.41
C ARG A 17 -38.82 -28.44 20.99
N ILE A 18 -37.67 -28.39 20.32
CA ILE A 18 -36.65 -27.37 20.58
C ILE A 18 -36.94 -26.17 19.69
N LEU A 19 -37.23 -25.03 20.31
CA LEU A 19 -37.69 -23.82 19.62
C LEU A 19 -36.84 -22.62 20.00
N ARG A 20 -36.91 -21.58 19.18
CA ARG A 20 -36.44 -20.24 19.52
C ARG A 20 -37.64 -19.32 19.62
N GLY A 21 -37.62 -18.40 20.56
CA GLY A 21 -38.76 -17.51 20.79
C GLY A 21 -38.44 -16.27 21.59
N GLU A 22 -39.35 -15.30 21.50
CA GLU A 22 -39.36 -14.11 22.32
C GLU A 22 -40.18 -14.36 23.59
N PRO A 23 -39.56 -14.29 24.80
CA PRO A 23 -40.25 -14.57 26.04
C PRO A 23 -41.28 -13.49 26.37
N ILE A 24 -42.46 -13.93 26.80
CA ILE A 24 -43.52 -13.10 27.36
C ILE A 24 -43.28 -13.03 28.86
N LEU A 25 -42.56 -11.99 29.29
CA LEU A 25 -42.16 -11.84 30.70
C LEU A 25 -43.40 -11.66 31.61
N PRO A 26 -43.53 -12.44 32.70
CA PRO A 26 -44.61 -12.28 33.68
C PRO A 26 -44.59 -10.92 34.38
N SER A 27 -43.42 -10.33 34.56
CA SER A 27 -43.19 -8.99 35.09
C SER A 27 -41.91 -8.38 34.50
N PRO A 28 -41.71 -7.05 34.56
CA PRO A 28 -40.49 -6.41 34.08
C PRO A 28 -39.20 -6.91 34.76
N ASP A 29 -39.30 -7.30 36.03
CA ASP A 29 -38.17 -7.74 36.87
C ASP A 29 -38.02 -9.27 36.92
N PHE A 30 -38.73 -10.00 36.04
CA PHE A 30 -38.63 -11.46 35.99
C PHE A 30 -37.24 -11.88 35.49
N ASP A 31 -36.49 -12.58 36.35
CA ASP A 31 -35.21 -13.16 35.98
C ASP A 31 -35.43 -14.44 35.17
N LEU A 32 -35.18 -14.35 33.86
CA LEU A 32 -35.26 -15.47 32.92
C LEU A 32 -34.38 -16.65 33.35
N GLY A 33 -33.27 -16.42 34.05
CA GLY A 33 -32.36 -17.49 34.47
C GLY A 33 -33.01 -18.50 35.42
N ASN A 34 -34.05 -18.09 36.14
CA ASN A 34 -34.79 -18.92 37.10
C ASN A 34 -35.99 -19.67 36.46
N THR A 35 -36.09 -19.67 35.13
CA THR A 35 -37.19 -20.34 34.42
C THR A 35 -37.10 -21.86 34.61
N THR A 36 -38.15 -22.43 35.18
CA THR A 36 -38.39 -23.89 35.26
C THR A 36 -39.73 -24.24 34.63
N ALA A 37 -40.05 -25.53 34.50
CA ALA A 37 -41.35 -25.97 33.99
C ALA A 37 -42.54 -25.41 34.81
N GLU A 38 -42.35 -25.20 36.12
CA GLU A 38 -43.34 -24.64 37.03
C GLU A 38 -43.55 -23.13 36.86
N THR A 39 -42.58 -22.42 36.26
CA THR A 39 -42.74 -20.98 35.99
C THR A 39 -43.76 -20.69 34.90
N HIS A 40 -44.09 -21.69 34.08
CA HIS A 40 -45.02 -21.58 32.95
C HIS A 40 -44.72 -20.39 32.02
N LEU A 41 -43.43 -20.05 31.85
CA LEU A 41 -43.01 -18.98 30.96
C LEU A 41 -43.52 -19.27 29.55
N LYS A 42 -44.14 -18.26 28.92
CA LYS A 42 -44.62 -18.34 27.55
C LYS A 42 -43.63 -17.65 26.63
N ALA A 43 -43.47 -18.14 25.40
CA ALA A 43 -42.66 -17.47 24.39
C ALA A 43 -43.38 -17.48 23.04
N ARG A 44 -43.33 -16.34 22.33
CA ARG A 44 -43.74 -16.25 20.94
C ARG A 44 -42.66 -16.86 20.06
N ILE A 45 -43.01 -17.81 19.21
CA ILE A 45 -42.03 -18.54 18.40
C ILE A 45 -41.44 -17.60 17.35
N ILE A 46 -40.12 -17.67 17.18
CA ILE A 46 -39.40 -16.99 16.09
C ILE A 46 -39.31 -17.96 14.91
N SER A 47 -39.81 -17.51 13.76
CA SER A 47 -39.71 -18.21 12.48
C SER A 47 -38.62 -17.57 11.62
N GLY A 48 -37.87 -18.37 10.87
CA GLY A 48 -36.74 -17.93 10.05
C GLY A 48 -35.45 -18.71 10.34
N HIS A 49 -34.57 -18.78 9.34
CA HIS A 49 -33.30 -19.51 9.45
C HIS A 49 -32.17 -18.66 10.06
N ASP A 50 -32.09 -17.38 9.70
CA ASP A 50 -31.07 -16.45 10.17
C ASP A 50 -31.63 -15.56 11.28
N LEU A 51 -31.13 -15.72 12.50
CA LEU A 51 -31.57 -14.96 13.68
C LEU A 51 -31.22 -13.47 13.59
N TYR A 52 -30.29 -13.12 12.71
CA TYR A 52 -29.80 -11.77 12.51
C TYR A 52 -30.32 -11.16 11.21
N ASP A 53 -31.27 -11.82 10.55
CA ASP A 53 -31.88 -11.30 9.34
C ASP A 53 -32.47 -9.89 9.54
N THR A 54 -32.19 -9.02 8.58
CA THR A 54 -32.76 -7.66 8.49
C THR A 54 -33.64 -7.47 7.25
N THR A 55 -33.84 -8.51 6.44
CA THR A 55 -34.66 -8.47 5.22
C THR A 55 -36.14 -8.70 5.50
N GLY A 56 -36.47 -9.24 6.67
CA GLY A 56 -37.84 -9.57 7.09
C GLY A 56 -38.20 -11.05 6.86
N ALA A 57 -37.23 -11.88 6.49
CA ALA A 57 -37.37 -13.34 6.41
C ALA A 57 -37.46 -14.00 7.79
N THR A 58 -36.93 -13.36 8.85
CA THR A 58 -37.10 -13.79 10.24
C THR A 58 -38.10 -12.91 10.96
N GLU A 59 -39.08 -13.52 11.64
CA GLU A 59 -40.15 -12.81 12.33
C GLU A 59 -40.51 -13.47 13.68
N VAL A 60 -40.98 -12.65 14.62
CA VAL A 60 -41.63 -13.13 15.84
C VAL A 60 -43.10 -13.40 15.50
N THR A 61 -43.48 -14.67 15.49
CA THR A 61 -44.83 -15.11 15.11
C THR A 61 -45.85 -14.90 16.23
N ASN A 62 -47.13 -15.11 15.91
CA ASN A 62 -48.21 -15.16 16.91
C ASN A 62 -48.37 -16.54 17.59
N GLU A 63 -47.63 -17.57 17.16
CA GLU A 63 -47.65 -18.88 17.82
C GLU A 63 -46.94 -18.79 19.17
N VAL A 64 -47.61 -19.26 20.23
CA VAL A 64 -47.09 -19.23 21.60
C VAL A 64 -46.83 -20.65 22.09
N ALA A 65 -45.63 -20.90 22.60
CA ALA A 65 -45.26 -22.14 23.26
C ALA A 65 -45.01 -21.90 24.77
N ILE A 66 -45.23 -22.93 25.58
CA ILE A 66 -44.87 -22.94 27.00
C ILE A 66 -43.47 -23.51 27.12
N VAL A 67 -42.58 -22.75 27.74
CA VAL A 67 -41.20 -23.12 28.01
C VAL A 67 -41.18 -24.18 29.11
N LYS A 68 -40.64 -25.36 28.79
CA LYS A 68 -40.39 -26.43 29.76
C LYS A 68 -39.00 -26.29 30.38
N GLU A 69 -38.01 -26.01 29.54
CA GLU A 69 -36.59 -25.93 29.93
C GLU A 69 -35.89 -24.89 29.04
N LEU A 70 -35.14 -23.98 29.65
CA LEU A 70 -34.28 -23.06 28.91
C LEU A 70 -33.00 -23.75 28.49
N LEU A 71 -32.58 -23.47 27.26
CA LEU A 71 -31.30 -23.87 26.71
C LEU A 71 -30.40 -22.63 26.59
N GLY A 72 -29.14 -22.84 26.22
CA GLY A 72 -28.26 -21.74 25.87
C GLY A 72 -28.84 -21.02 24.65
N PRO A 73 -28.86 -19.68 24.63
CA PRO A 73 -29.55 -18.93 23.59
C PRO A 73 -28.93 -19.14 22.20
N LEU A 74 -27.69 -19.63 22.15
CA LEU A 74 -26.98 -20.07 20.96
C LEU A 74 -26.50 -21.52 21.15
N ALA A 75 -26.77 -22.37 20.17
CA ALA A 75 -26.13 -23.68 20.08
C ALA A 75 -24.69 -23.53 19.55
N GLN A 76 -23.85 -24.55 19.73
CA GLN A 76 -22.47 -24.55 19.21
C GLN A 76 -22.42 -24.29 17.69
N THR A 77 -23.40 -24.81 16.94
CA THR A 77 -23.52 -24.61 15.49
C THR A 77 -23.88 -23.18 15.09
N ASP A 78 -24.42 -22.39 16.02
CA ASP A 78 -24.76 -20.98 15.80
C ASP A 78 -23.55 -20.06 16.03
N VAL A 79 -22.46 -20.58 16.60
CA VAL A 79 -21.26 -19.82 16.99
C VAL A 79 -20.10 -20.22 16.08
N PRO A 80 -19.84 -19.52 14.97
CA PRO A 80 -18.72 -19.86 14.09
C PRO A 80 -17.37 -19.58 14.75
N ILE A 81 -17.30 -18.58 15.63
CA ILE A 81 -16.07 -18.17 16.31
C ILE A 81 -16.40 -17.46 17.63
N LEU A 82 -15.63 -17.78 18.69
CA LEU A 82 -15.68 -17.09 19.97
C LEU A 82 -14.35 -16.35 20.19
N ARG A 83 -14.37 -15.03 19.98
CA ARG A 83 -13.22 -14.13 20.16
C ARG A 83 -13.27 -13.52 21.55
N CYS A 84 -12.19 -13.65 22.30
CA CYS A 84 -12.10 -13.19 23.67
C CYS A 84 -10.99 -12.16 23.83
N VAL A 85 -11.18 -11.25 24.78
CA VAL A 85 -10.28 -10.15 25.07
C VAL A 85 -9.72 -10.35 26.47
N GLY A 86 -8.43 -10.66 26.56
CA GLY A 86 -7.73 -10.80 27.83
C GLY A 86 -7.29 -9.45 28.40
N LEU A 87 -7.21 -9.38 29.74
CA LEU A 87 -6.71 -8.21 30.47
C LEU A 87 -7.42 -6.91 30.10
N ASN A 88 -8.76 -6.92 30.10
CA ASN A 88 -9.55 -5.78 29.66
C ASN A 88 -10.12 -4.90 30.79
N TYR A 89 -10.25 -5.40 32.02
CA TYR A 89 -10.75 -4.60 33.14
C TYR A 89 -9.62 -3.80 33.79
N ALA A 90 -9.72 -2.47 33.80
CA ALA A 90 -8.67 -1.57 34.28
C ALA A 90 -8.36 -1.78 35.77
N LYS A 91 -9.38 -2.09 36.58
CA LYS A 91 -9.23 -2.46 37.98
C LYS A 91 -8.49 -3.78 38.15
N HIS A 92 -8.84 -4.82 37.38
CA HIS A 92 -8.15 -6.11 37.40
C HIS A 92 -6.68 -5.98 36.99
N ILE A 93 -6.34 -5.15 36.01
CA ILE A 93 -4.95 -4.90 35.60
C ILE A 93 -4.13 -4.30 36.76
N LYS A 94 -4.72 -3.35 37.50
CA LYS A 94 -4.10 -2.74 38.68
C LYS A 94 -3.94 -3.76 39.82
N GLU A 95 -4.98 -4.54 40.11
CA GLU A 95 -4.94 -5.60 41.13
C GLU A 95 -3.92 -6.69 40.81
N ALA A 96 -3.72 -7.01 39.53
CA ALA A 96 -2.72 -7.96 39.05
C ALA A 96 -1.28 -7.40 39.00
N ASN A 97 -1.06 -6.13 39.39
CA ASN A 97 0.21 -5.42 39.30
C ASN A 97 0.86 -5.48 37.91
N ARG A 98 0.04 -5.34 36.85
CA ARG A 98 0.48 -5.36 35.44
C ARG A 98 0.35 -3.97 34.81
N SER A 99 1.19 -3.70 33.81
CA SER A 99 1.01 -2.54 32.94
C SER A 99 -0.15 -2.78 31.98
N ALA A 100 -1.00 -1.77 31.79
CA ALA A 100 -2.03 -1.79 30.75
C ALA A 100 -1.38 -2.05 29.37
N PRO A 101 -1.82 -3.06 28.62
CA PRO A 101 -1.22 -3.35 27.33
C PRO A 101 -1.59 -2.24 26.31
N PRO A 102 -0.75 -1.97 25.30
CA PRO A 102 -1.05 -0.96 24.29
C PRO A 102 -2.09 -1.41 23.25
N PHE A 103 -2.34 -2.73 23.15
CA PHE A 103 -3.31 -3.39 22.28
C PHE A 103 -4.01 -4.51 23.06
N PRO A 104 -5.26 -4.88 22.75
CA PRO A 104 -5.98 -5.95 23.42
C PRO A 104 -5.30 -7.27 23.17
N PHE A 105 -5.23 -8.09 24.21
CA PHE A 105 -4.74 -9.44 24.11
C PHE A 105 -5.87 -10.34 23.58
N ILE A 106 -5.84 -10.67 22.28
CA ILE A 106 -6.87 -11.51 21.67
C ILE A 106 -6.52 -12.99 21.82
N PHE A 107 -7.51 -13.79 22.23
CA PHE A 107 -7.45 -15.24 22.18
C PHE A 107 -8.80 -15.81 21.75
N PHE A 108 -8.82 -17.10 21.41
CA PHE A 108 -10.02 -17.79 20.95
C PHE A 108 -10.36 -18.91 21.91
N LYS A 109 -11.65 -19.07 22.18
CA LYS A 109 -12.18 -20.30 22.79
C LYS A 109 -12.77 -21.19 21.67
N PRO A 110 -12.52 -22.50 21.67
CA PRO A 110 -13.17 -23.41 20.73
C PRO A 110 -14.68 -23.41 20.96
N ILE A 111 -15.46 -23.68 19.92
CA ILE A 111 -16.92 -23.70 20.00
C ILE A 111 -17.46 -24.73 21.01
N THR A 112 -16.65 -25.75 21.34
CA THR A 112 -16.99 -26.78 22.35
C THR A 112 -17.08 -26.22 23.76
N THR A 113 -16.60 -24.99 24.01
CA THR A 113 -16.78 -24.32 25.31
C THR A 113 -18.21 -23.83 25.52
N VAL A 114 -18.98 -23.61 24.45
CA VAL A 114 -20.38 -23.15 24.52
C VAL A 114 -21.28 -24.33 24.90
N THR A 115 -22.13 -24.12 25.89
CA THR A 115 -23.09 -25.13 26.39
C THR A 115 -24.41 -24.48 26.77
N ASP A 116 -25.42 -25.32 26.98
CA ASP A 116 -26.78 -24.90 27.34
C ASP A 116 -26.89 -24.35 28.78
N HIS A 117 -27.90 -23.49 28.99
CA HIS A 117 -28.22 -22.91 30.30
C HIS A 117 -28.43 -24.00 31.34
N ASN A 118 -27.91 -23.78 32.55
CA ASN A 118 -28.05 -24.69 33.70
C ASN A 118 -27.43 -26.10 33.51
N VAL A 119 -26.64 -26.32 32.45
CA VAL A 119 -25.84 -27.55 32.28
C VAL A 119 -24.57 -27.48 33.13
N ASN A 120 -24.17 -28.61 33.71
CA ASN A 120 -22.94 -28.71 34.48
C ASN A 120 -21.71 -28.36 33.62
N VAL A 121 -20.89 -27.43 34.11
CA VAL A 121 -19.54 -27.23 33.59
C VAL A 121 -18.65 -28.34 34.14
N VAL A 122 -18.01 -29.10 33.25
CA VAL A 122 -17.12 -30.19 33.63
C VAL A 122 -15.71 -29.64 33.82
N ILE A 123 -15.28 -29.49 35.08
CA ILE A 123 -13.90 -29.09 35.39
C ILE A 123 -12.95 -30.30 35.20
N PRO A 124 -12.00 -30.26 34.25
CA PRO A 124 -11.09 -31.39 34.01
C PRO A 124 -10.16 -31.63 35.20
N LYS A 125 -9.69 -32.88 35.38
CA LYS A 125 -8.80 -33.26 36.51
C LYS A 125 -7.58 -32.34 36.69
N ILE A 126 -7.02 -31.82 35.59
CA ILE A 126 -5.85 -30.90 35.63
C ILE A 126 -6.17 -29.53 36.26
N CYS A 127 -7.46 -29.21 36.45
CA CYS A 127 -7.97 -27.94 36.97
C CYS A 127 -8.70 -28.07 38.33
N GLN A 128 -8.86 -29.28 38.87
CA GLN A 128 -9.68 -29.55 40.07
C GLN A 128 -8.97 -29.20 41.40
N ASP A 129 -7.68 -28.82 41.38
CA ASP A 129 -6.85 -28.49 42.54
C ASP A 129 -7.02 -27.04 43.05
N ASN A 130 -8.27 -26.53 43.08
CA ASN A 130 -8.60 -25.12 43.38
C ASN A 130 -7.91 -24.12 42.45
N GLN A 131 -7.62 -24.52 41.21
CA GLN A 131 -6.99 -23.68 40.19
C GLN A 131 -7.96 -23.22 39.11
N ALA A 132 -9.20 -23.71 39.14
CA ALA A 132 -10.29 -23.18 38.32
C ALA A 132 -10.63 -21.77 38.81
N ASP A 133 -10.78 -20.88 37.85
CA ASP A 133 -11.09 -19.48 38.05
C ASP A 133 -12.31 -19.12 37.23
N TYR A 134 -13.18 -18.31 37.84
CA TYR A 134 -14.55 -18.11 37.42
C TYR A 134 -14.82 -16.61 37.32
N GLU A 135 -14.97 -16.14 36.09
CA GLU A 135 -15.24 -14.75 35.74
C GLU A 135 -16.58 -14.69 34.98
N GLY A 136 -17.24 -13.54 35.03
CA GLY A 136 -18.46 -13.29 34.28
C GLY A 136 -18.20 -12.21 33.24
N GLU A 137 -18.61 -12.47 32.01
CA GLU A 137 -18.27 -11.64 30.86
C GLU A 137 -19.52 -11.16 30.14
N LEU A 138 -19.47 -9.91 29.67
CA LEU A 138 -20.42 -9.44 28.68
C LEU A 138 -20.02 -10.02 27.32
N CYS A 139 -20.89 -10.86 26.78
CA CYS A 139 -20.74 -11.41 25.44
C CYS A 139 -21.55 -10.57 24.45
N ILE A 140 -20.95 -10.30 23.29
CA ILE A 140 -21.54 -9.46 22.25
C ILE A 140 -21.69 -10.29 20.98
N VAL A 141 -22.85 -10.19 20.34
CA VAL A 141 -23.14 -10.83 19.06
C VAL A 141 -23.01 -9.81 17.93
N ILE A 142 -22.09 -10.10 17.01
CA ILE A 142 -21.89 -9.31 15.79
C ILE A 142 -22.84 -9.84 14.72
N GLY A 143 -23.81 -9.03 14.29
CA GLY A 143 -24.91 -9.48 13.43
C GLY A 143 -24.65 -9.43 11.93
N ARG A 144 -23.53 -8.82 11.50
CA ARG A 144 -23.13 -8.69 10.10
C ARG A 144 -21.61 -8.60 10.00
N ASP A 145 -21.07 -8.88 8.83
CA ASP A 145 -19.63 -8.74 8.59
C ASP A 145 -19.16 -7.33 8.98
N ALA A 146 -18.19 -7.27 9.90
CA ALA A 146 -17.62 -6.03 10.41
C ALA A 146 -16.15 -5.97 9.99
N LYS A 147 -15.85 -5.12 9.02
CA LYS A 147 -14.49 -4.78 8.58
C LYS A 147 -14.43 -3.25 8.45
N ASP A 148 -13.41 -2.64 9.04
CA ASP A 148 -13.12 -1.20 8.92
C ASP A 148 -14.28 -0.27 9.35
N VAL A 149 -14.99 -0.66 10.42
CA VAL A 149 -16.17 0.05 10.93
C VAL A 149 -15.75 1.25 11.80
N SER A 150 -16.35 2.42 11.55
CA SER A 150 -16.06 3.63 12.33
C SER A 150 -16.51 3.54 13.80
N GLU A 151 -15.96 4.40 14.66
CA GLU A 151 -16.39 4.49 16.07
C GLU A 151 -17.85 4.83 16.26
N ALA A 152 -18.34 5.75 15.42
CA ALA A 152 -19.73 6.17 15.45
C ALA A 152 -20.66 5.02 15.05
N ASP A 153 -20.21 4.15 14.13
CA ASP A 153 -21.02 3.08 13.55
C ASP A 153 -20.82 1.73 14.25
N ALA A 154 -19.82 1.60 15.13
CA ALA A 154 -19.44 0.36 15.80
C ALA A 154 -20.63 -0.38 16.45
N LEU A 155 -21.45 0.37 17.19
CA LEU A 155 -22.63 -0.16 17.86
C LEU A 155 -23.72 -0.60 16.88
N ASP A 156 -23.74 -0.08 15.66
CA ASP A 156 -24.69 -0.50 14.64
C ASP A 156 -24.43 -1.92 14.13
N TYR A 157 -23.25 -2.49 14.35
CA TYR A 157 -22.91 -3.86 13.97
C TYR A 157 -23.26 -4.88 15.07
N VAL A 158 -23.56 -4.40 16.27
CA VAL A 158 -23.99 -5.25 17.38
C VAL A 158 -25.46 -5.61 17.21
N ALA A 159 -25.74 -6.91 17.08
CA ALA A 159 -27.11 -7.43 17.03
C ALA A 159 -27.69 -7.60 18.44
N ALA A 160 -26.90 -8.15 19.37
CA ALA A 160 -27.38 -8.47 20.71
C ALA A 160 -26.25 -8.61 21.73
N TYR A 161 -26.64 -8.61 22.99
CA TYR A 161 -25.81 -8.82 24.16
C TYR A 161 -26.30 -10.03 24.96
N THR A 162 -25.39 -10.70 25.66
CA THR A 162 -25.72 -11.75 26.64
C THR A 162 -24.63 -11.83 27.70
N CYS A 163 -24.88 -12.48 28.81
CA CYS A 163 -23.81 -12.84 29.74
C CYS A 163 -23.21 -14.19 29.36
N GLY A 164 -21.93 -14.37 29.68
CA GLY A 164 -21.25 -15.66 29.60
C GLY A 164 -20.35 -15.88 30.80
N ASN A 165 -20.20 -17.13 31.23
CA ASN A 165 -19.24 -17.45 32.28
C ASN A 165 -17.88 -17.75 31.64
N ASP A 166 -16.84 -16.99 31.96
CA ASP A 166 -15.47 -17.29 31.53
C ASP A 166 -14.76 -18.12 32.60
N ILE A 167 -14.58 -19.39 32.29
CA ILE A 167 -13.87 -20.32 33.17
C ILE A 167 -12.47 -20.54 32.63
N SER A 168 -11.50 -20.59 33.54
CA SER A 168 -10.10 -20.74 33.19
C SER A 168 -9.28 -21.48 34.25
N SER A 169 -8.07 -21.94 33.88
CA SER A 169 -7.12 -22.56 34.82
C SER A 169 -5.96 -21.61 35.12
N ARG A 170 -5.86 -21.12 36.37
CA ARG A 170 -4.76 -20.22 36.79
C ARG A 170 -3.40 -20.90 36.72
N LYS A 171 -3.35 -22.18 37.04
CA LYS A 171 -2.16 -23.03 36.89
C LYS A 171 -1.63 -23.02 35.46
N LEU A 172 -2.51 -23.23 34.48
CA LEU A 172 -2.16 -23.19 33.04
C LEU A 172 -2.01 -21.77 32.48
N GLN A 173 -2.18 -20.73 33.31
CA GLN A 173 -1.88 -19.35 32.94
C GLN A 173 -0.59 -18.83 33.59
N ARG A 174 -0.23 -19.34 34.77
CA ARG A 174 0.76 -18.71 35.65
C ARG A 174 1.87 -19.65 36.13
N ASP A 175 1.61 -20.95 36.26
CA ASP A 175 2.60 -21.88 36.80
C ASP A 175 3.62 -22.26 35.73
N ALA A 176 4.84 -21.75 35.88
CA ALA A 176 5.96 -21.97 34.97
C ALA A 176 6.31 -23.47 34.80
N ALA A 177 6.00 -24.32 35.78
CA ALA A 177 6.22 -25.77 35.68
C ALA A 177 5.30 -26.43 34.63
N TYR A 178 4.16 -25.81 34.32
CA TYR A 178 3.17 -26.34 33.38
C TYR A 178 3.16 -25.57 32.05
N VAL A 179 3.39 -24.25 32.08
CA VAL A 179 3.28 -23.39 30.88
C VAL A 179 4.64 -23.08 30.23
N GLY A 180 5.74 -23.37 30.93
CA GLY A 180 7.07 -22.93 30.50
C GLY A 180 7.24 -21.41 30.62
N ARG A 181 7.99 -20.80 29.70
CA ARG A 181 8.25 -19.34 29.71
C ARG A 181 7.07 -18.50 29.22
N ILE A 182 6.10 -19.10 28.52
CA ILE A 182 4.99 -18.41 27.87
C ILE A 182 3.67 -18.96 28.41
N PRO A 183 2.81 -18.14 29.04
CA PRO A 183 1.48 -18.55 29.50
C PRO A 183 0.61 -19.22 28.43
N GLN A 184 -0.12 -20.27 28.79
CA GLN A 184 -0.98 -21.04 27.88
C GLN A 184 -2.45 -20.59 27.97
N TRP A 185 -2.73 -19.32 27.69
CA TRP A 185 -4.07 -18.72 27.86
C TRP A 185 -5.17 -19.45 27.08
N GLY A 186 -4.96 -19.68 25.78
CA GLY A 186 -5.95 -20.37 24.93
C GLY A 186 -6.24 -21.78 25.41
N PHE A 187 -5.21 -22.54 25.78
CA PHE A 187 -5.39 -23.88 26.36
C PHE A 187 -6.12 -23.84 27.70
N SER A 188 -5.74 -22.92 28.60
CA SER A 188 -6.36 -22.78 29.93
C SER A 188 -7.84 -22.44 29.91
N LYS A 189 -8.29 -21.76 28.84
CA LYS A 189 -9.66 -21.23 28.68
C LYS A 189 -10.51 -22.05 27.70
N GLY A 190 -9.89 -23.02 27.02
CA GLY A 190 -10.49 -23.74 25.90
C GLY A 190 -11.00 -25.15 26.21
N PHE A 191 -11.17 -25.51 27.48
CA PHE A 191 -11.79 -26.80 27.83
C PHE A 191 -13.29 -26.77 27.53
N ASP A 192 -13.84 -27.92 27.15
CA ASP A 192 -15.28 -28.06 26.87
C ASP A 192 -16.12 -27.51 28.03
N THR A 193 -17.24 -26.88 27.72
CA THR A 193 -18.16 -26.22 28.67
C THR A 193 -17.65 -24.96 29.40
N PHE A 194 -16.43 -24.45 29.13
CA PHE A 194 -15.85 -23.29 29.86
C PHE A 194 -16.39 -21.90 29.43
N ALA A 195 -17.41 -21.84 28.59
CA ALA A 195 -18.05 -20.60 28.17
C ALA A 195 -19.57 -20.77 27.95
N PRO A 196 -20.34 -21.18 28.97
CA PRO A 196 -21.80 -21.17 28.86
C PRO A 196 -22.26 -19.72 28.62
N LEU A 197 -23.18 -19.55 27.68
CA LEU A 197 -23.79 -18.26 27.33
C LEU A 197 -25.25 -18.27 27.75
N GLY A 198 -25.79 -17.12 28.15
CA GLY A 198 -27.22 -16.96 28.39
C GLY A 198 -27.60 -16.49 29.79
N PRO A 199 -28.90 -16.49 30.10
CA PRO A 199 -29.94 -17.36 29.51
C PRO A 199 -30.59 -16.84 28.22
N CYS A 200 -30.36 -15.58 27.82
CA CYS A 200 -31.02 -14.99 26.65
C CYS A 200 -30.09 -14.05 25.87
N LEU A 201 -30.37 -13.85 24.58
CA LEU A 201 -29.85 -12.69 23.85
C LEU A 201 -30.81 -11.51 24.04
N VAL A 202 -30.25 -10.34 24.35
CA VAL A 202 -30.97 -9.08 24.44
C VAL A 202 -30.59 -8.23 23.24
N SER A 203 -31.57 -7.86 22.42
CA SER A 203 -31.37 -7.01 21.24
C SER A 203 -30.66 -5.71 21.62
N SER A 204 -29.73 -5.27 20.79
CA SER A 204 -29.03 -4.00 21.00
C SER A 204 -29.98 -2.80 21.07
N LYS A 205 -31.17 -2.89 20.46
CA LYS A 205 -32.23 -1.87 20.58
C LYS A 205 -32.72 -1.62 21.99
N LEU A 206 -32.57 -2.58 22.90
CA LEU A 206 -33.01 -2.44 24.30
C LEU A 206 -31.94 -1.89 25.22
N ILE A 207 -30.71 -1.73 24.72
CA ILE A 207 -29.54 -1.30 25.50
C ILE A 207 -28.96 -0.08 24.79
N ASP A 208 -29.40 1.11 25.22
CA ASP A 208 -28.97 2.38 24.62
C ASP A 208 -27.47 2.64 24.81
N ASP A 209 -26.92 2.24 25.96
CA ASP A 209 -25.51 2.41 26.30
C ASP A 209 -24.98 1.19 27.06
N PRO A 210 -24.23 0.28 26.41
CA PRO A 210 -23.72 -0.92 27.05
C PRO A 210 -22.67 -0.64 28.13
N ALA A 211 -22.05 0.56 28.16
CA ALA A 211 -21.11 0.92 29.23
C ALA A 211 -21.79 1.08 30.59
N LYS A 212 -23.12 1.28 30.62
CA LYS A 212 -23.92 1.34 31.85
C LYS A 212 -24.30 -0.03 32.39
N LEU A 213 -24.01 -1.10 31.66
CA LEU A 213 -24.28 -2.46 32.13
C LEU A 213 -23.37 -2.79 33.31
N HIS A 214 -23.86 -3.71 34.13
CA HIS A 214 -23.20 -4.13 35.35
C HIS A 214 -23.16 -5.65 35.40
N LEU A 215 -21.99 -6.20 35.70
CA LEU A 215 -21.76 -7.64 35.77
C LEU A 215 -21.48 -8.05 37.20
N LYS A 216 -22.09 -9.17 37.59
CA LYS A 216 -21.87 -9.78 38.90
C LYS A 216 -21.72 -11.29 38.74
N THR A 217 -20.64 -11.81 39.29
CA THR A 217 -20.32 -13.24 39.28
C THR A 217 -20.32 -13.75 40.71
N THR A 218 -21.11 -14.78 40.97
CA THR A 218 -21.19 -15.43 42.29
C THR A 218 -20.86 -16.91 42.15
N VAL A 219 -19.98 -17.42 43.01
CA VAL A 219 -19.59 -18.84 43.04
C VAL A 219 -19.78 -19.33 44.47
N ASP A 220 -20.59 -20.38 44.64
CA ASP A 220 -20.93 -20.95 45.96
C ASP A 220 -21.45 -19.92 46.98
N GLY A 221 -22.17 -18.90 46.49
CA GLY A 221 -22.70 -17.80 47.31
C GLY A 221 -21.70 -16.67 47.60
N GLU A 222 -20.43 -16.83 47.22
CA GLU A 222 -19.41 -15.78 47.33
C GLU A 222 -19.34 -14.93 46.06
N VAL A 223 -19.32 -13.61 46.22
CA VAL A 223 -19.15 -12.68 45.10
C VAL A 223 -17.68 -12.70 44.65
N ARG A 224 -17.45 -13.07 43.38
CA ARG A 224 -16.14 -13.11 42.74
C ARG A 224 -15.83 -11.87 41.92
N GLN A 225 -16.85 -11.26 41.34
CA GLN A 225 -16.78 -10.06 40.50
C GLN A 225 -18.07 -9.26 40.68
N ASP A 226 -17.96 -7.93 40.79
CA ASP A 226 -19.07 -7.00 40.98
C ASP A 226 -18.62 -5.64 40.42
N GLU A 227 -18.74 -5.48 39.10
CA GLU A 227 -18.10 -4.39 38.36
C GLU A 227 -18.98 -3.89 37.20
N GLY A 228 -18.88 -2.58 36.94
CA GLY A 228 -19.49 -1.95 35.76
C GLY A 228 -18.68 -2.21 34.49
N VAL A 229 -19.38 -2.35 33.36
CA VAL A 229 -18.75 -2.53 32.03
C VAL A 229 -18.01 -1.26 31.58
N SER A 230 -18.26 -0.12 32.21
CA SER A 230 -17.49 1.12 32.01
C SER A 230 -16.01 1.03 32.44
N ASP A 231 -15.60 -0.03 33.17
CA ASP A 231 -14.20 -0.25 33.57
C ASP A 231 -13.34 -0.95 32.49
N LEU A 232 -13.92 -1.23 31.31
CA LEU A 232 -13.18 -1.81 30.19
C LEU A 232 -12.15 -0.82 29.61
N LEU A 233 -10.89 -1.23 29.56
CA LEU A 233 -9.75 -0.52 28.98
C LEU A 233 -9.88 -0.39 27.45
N PHE A 234 -10.25 -1.49 26.79
CA PHE A 234 -10.62 -1.54 25.39
C PHE A 234 -12.14 -1.72 25.34
N ASN A 235 -12.84 -0.59 25.22
CA ASN A 235 -14.29 -0.58 25.10
C ASN A 235 -14.72 -1.26 23.79
N PHE A 236 -16.03 -1.45 23.65
CA PHE A 236 -16.61 -2.06 22.46
C PHE A 236 -16.17 -1.34 21.19
N THR A 237 -16.16 0.01 21.16
CA THR A 237 -15.74 0.76 19.97
C THR A 237 -14.31 0.46 19.55
N TRP A 238 -13.38 0.23 20.49
CA TRP A 238 -11.98 -0.07 20.18
C TRP A 238 -11.80 -1.21 19.17
N PHE A 239 -12.56 -2.31 19.28
CA PHE A 239 -12.44 -3.45 18.35
C PHE A 239 -12.85 -3.13 16.92
N TYR A 240 -13.71 -2.13 16.75
CA TYR A 240 -14.13 -1.62 15.45
C TYR A 240 -13.16 -0.51 14.97
N CYS A 241 -12.69 0.32 15.90
CA CYS A 241 -11.98 1.57 15.63
C CYS A 241 -10.48 1.46 15.47
N LYS A 242 -9.85 0.38 15.93
CA LYS A 242 -8.38 0.26 15.95
C LYS A 242 -7.80 -0.72 14.94
N MET A 243 -8.60 -1.14 13.95
CA MET A 243 -8.08 -1.29 12.58
C MET A 243 -8.16 0.07 11.85
N LYS A 244 -7.71 1.15 12.49
CA LYS A 244 -7.60 2.47 11.86
C LYS A 244 -6.23 2.62 11.21
N SER A 245 -6.25 2.56 9.88
CA SER A 245 -5.46 3.44 9.01
C SER A 245 -6.30 3.97 7.84
N ASP A 246 -7.62 3.81 7.83
CA ASP A 246 -8.41 4.00 6.60
C ASP A 246 -8.90 5.43 6.37
N ASP A 247 -8.02 6.40 6.57
CA ASP A 247 -8.17 7.67 5.83
C ASP A 247 -6.84 8.40 5.68
N ILE A 248 -5.83 8.17 6.54
CA ILE A 248 -4.55 8.87 6.45
C ILE A 248 -3.43 7.86 6.19
N VAL A 249 -2.84 7.92 5.00
CA VAL A 249 -1.58 7.23 4.69
C VAL A 249 -0.47 7.78 5.61
N PRO A 250 0.10 6.99 6.52
CA PRO A 250 1.09 7.49 7.47
C PRO A 250 2.47 7.62 6.81
N LEU A 251 3.40 8.24 7.54
CA LEU A 251 4.83 8.13 7.24
C LEU A 251 5.40 6.87 7.89
N ILE A 252 6.60 6.43 7.49
CA ILE A 252 7.34 5.40 8.22
C ILE A 252 8.68 5.96 8.67
N ILE A 253 8.89 6.03 9.98
CA ILE A 253 10.15 6.48 10.57
C ILE A 253 10.62 5.46 11.61
N ASP A 254 11.87 5.03 11.50
CA ASP A 254 12.48 4.02 12.37
C ASP A 254 11.64 2.73 12.44
N GLY A 255 11.07 2.32 11.30
CA GLY A 255 10.23 1.13 11.19
C GLY A 255 8.86 1.25 11.86
N LEU A 256 8.42 2.45 12.24
CA LEU A 256 7.11 2.70 12.85
C LEU A 256 6.26 3.63 11.98
N ASP A 257 4.97 3.36 11.91
CA ASP A 257 4.01 4.28 11.31
C ASP A 257 3.93 5.56 12.15
N VAL A 258 4.05 6.71 11.48
CA VAL A 258 3.99 8.02 12.11
C VAL A 258 2.90 8.85 11.44
N THR A 259 1.88 9.16 12.23
CA THR A 259 0.94 10.26 12.00
C THR A 259 1.32 11.38 12.94
N THR A 260 1.66 12.55 12.39
CA THR A 260 2.06 13.74 13.17
C THR A 260 0.82 14.60 13.46
N ASP A 261 1.03 15.87 13.81
CA ASP A 261 -0.08 16.81 14.05
C ASP A 261 -1.09 16.82 12.89
N ALA A 262 -2.38 16.89 13.25
CA ALA A 262 -3.49 16.88 12.31
C ALA A 262 -3.38 17.97 11.23
N GLU A 263 -2.69 19.07 11.52
CA GLU A 263 -2.44 20.16 10.58
C GLU A 263 -1.58 19.77 9.38
N CYS A 264 -0.74 18.74 9.53
CA CYS A 264 0.14 18.26 8.46
C CYS A 264 -0.54 17.24 7.54
N VAL A 265 -1.79 16.86 7.82
CA VAL A 265 -2.59 15.98 6.96
C VAL A 265 -3.09 16.76 5.74
N PHE A 266 -3.01 16.16 4.56
CA PHE A 266 -3.54 16.74 3.34
C PHE A 266 -4.40 15.74 2.56
N GLU A 267 -5.39 16.25 1.85
CA GLU A 267 -6.20 15.45 0.94
C GLU A 267 -5.38 15.12 -0.32
N THR A 268 -5.36 13.85 -0.70
CA THR A 268 -4.65 13.39 -1.89
C THR A 268 -5.43 13.83 -3.12
N ASN A 269 -4.73 14.34 -4.14
CA ASN A 269 -5.38 14.99 -5.28
C ASN A 269 -6.32 14.02 -6.02
N ARG A 270 -7.57 14.42 -6.25
CA ARG A 270 -8.58 13.61 -6.93
C ARG A 270 -8.70 14.02 -8.38
N PHE A 271 -8.53 13.09 -9.31
CA PHE A 271 -8.98 13.31 -10.68
C PHE A 271 -9.88 12.17 -11.15
N GLY A 272 -11.10 12.55 -11.57
CA GLY A 272 -12.16 11.64 -11.97
C GLY A 272 -11.83 10.99 -13.31
N GLY A 273 -11.38 9.74 -13.28
CA GLY A 273 -11.47 8.82 -14.40
C GLY A 273 -12.75 7.97 -14.32
N LYS A 274 -12.81 6.91 -15.13
CA LYS A 274 -13.92 5.92 -15.13
C LYS A 274 -14.16 5.28 -13.76
N HIS A 275 -13.19 5.34 -12.85
CA HIS A 275 -13.26 4.88 -11.47
C HIS A 275 -12.74 5.98 -10.54
N PRO A 276 -13.60 6.86 -9.99
CA PRO A 276 -13.14 7.90 -9.07
C PRO A 276 -12.55 7.25 -7.79
N PRO A 277 -11.30 7.54 -7.41
CA PRO A 277 -10.69 6.93 -6.23
C PRO A 277 -11.46 7.32 -4.95
N LYS A 278 -11.47 6.42 -3.97
CA LYS A 278 -12.01 6.70 -2.62
C LYS A 278 -11.28 7.91 -2.03
N LYS A 279 -11.94 8.67 -1.14
CA LYS A 279 -11.28 9.75 -0.40
C LYS A 279 -10.05 9.15 0.30
N ALA A 280 -8.88 9.74 0.10
CA ALA A 280 -7.68 9.40 0.85
C ALA A 280 -7.03 10.70 1.32
N PHE A 281 -6.48 10.66 2.52
CA PHE A 281 -5.64 11.66 3.10
C PHE A 281 -4.24 11.06 3.30
N ALA A 282 -3.25 11.92 3.41
CA ALA A 282 -1.87 11.50 3.64
C ALA A 282 -1.24 12.41 4.68
N GLN A 283 -0.36 11.82 5.49
CA GLN A 283 0.44 12.56 6.45
C GLN A 283 1.57 13.28 5.72
N GLY A 284 1.63 14.61 5.80
CA GLY A 284 2.81 15.39 5.44
C GLY A 284 3.82 15.39 6.59
N ALA A 285 5.10 15.36 6.27
CA ALA A 285 6.19 15.51 7.22
C ALA A 285 6.42 16.99 7.54
N SER A 286 6.45 17.31 8.84
CA SER A 286 7.03 18.57 9.30
C SER A 286 8.55 18.60 9.09
N ILE A 287 9.18 19.76 9.28
CA ILE A 287 10.65 19.90 9.23
C ILE A 287 11.32 19.00 10.29
N GLU A 288 10.78 18.95 11.50
CA GLU A 288 11.26 18.06 12.56
C GLU A 288 11.14 16.59 12.15
N THR A 289 10.05 16.23 11.48
CA THR A 289 9.82 14.87 10.99
C THR A 289 10.82 14.49 9.89
N CYS A 290 11.14 15.43 8.99
CA CYS A 290 12.21 15.27 8.02
C CYS A 290 13.57 15.02 8.70
N LEU A 291 13.92 15.79 9.73
CA LEU A 291 15.16 15.62 10.48
C LEU A 291 15.22 14.25 11.17
N ARG A 292 14.13 13.85 11.84
CA ARG A 292 14.01 12.53 12.49
C ARG A 292 14.23 11.37 11.51
N ALA A 293 13.69 11.45 10.29
CA ALA A 293 13.90 10.43 9.26
C ALA A 293 15.38 10.35 8.82
N VAL A 294 16.04 11.51 8.68
CA VAL A 294 17.47 11.56 8.37
C VAL A 294 18.33 10.99 9.50
N GLU A 295 18.02 11.36 10.75
CA GLU A 295 18.73 10.88 11.93
C GLU A 295 18.55 9.37 12.15
N SER A 296 17.33 8.84 11.95
CA SER A 296 17.07 7.39 11.97
C SER A 296 17.92 6.66 10.92
N SER A 297 17.93 7.17 9.68
CA SER A 297 18.76 6.61 8.60
C SER A 297 20.26 6.64 8.93
N ALA A 298 20.72 7.74 9.51
CA ALA A 298 22.12 7.92 9.91
C ALA A 298 22.51 6.95 11.04
N LYS A 299 21.61 6.73 12.01
CA LYS A 299 21.80 5.80 13.13
C LYS A 299 21.87 4.35 12.67
N ALA A 300 21.07 3.96 11.67
CA ALA A 300 21.04 2.60 11.13
C ALA A 300 22.23 2.30 10.19
N PHE A 301 22.82 3.31 9.56
CA PHE A 301 23.88 3.12 8.56
C PHE A 301 25.11 2.33 9.03
N PRO A 302 25.72 2.58 10.21
CA PRO A 302 26.91 1.87 10.66
C PRO A 302 26.74 0.36 10.82
N SER A 303 25.55 -0.10 11.23
CA SER A 303 25.23 -1.53 11.32
C SER A 303 24.87 -2.09 9.94
N TRP A 304 24.02 -1.41 9.19
CA TRP A 304 23.56 -1.87 7.87
C TRP A 304 24.69 -2.06 6.86
N LYS A 305 25.66 -1.14 6.83
CA LYS A 305 26.82 -1.28 5.92
C LYS A 305 27.67 -2.52 6.21
N ARG A 306 27.62 -3.04 7.44
CA ARG A 306 28.34 -4.24 7.90
C ARG A 306 27.51 -5.52 7.80
N THR A 307 26.23 -5.43 7.48
CA THR A 307 25.38 -6.60 7.24
C THR A 307 25.95 -7.43 6.09
N ASP A 308 26.04 -8.75 6.30
CA ASP A 308 26.60 -9.68 5.33
C ASP A 308 25.82 -9.64 4.00
N ALA A 309 26.53 -9.80 2.87
CA ALA A 309 25.91 -9.80 1.54
C ALA A 309 24.79 -10.85 1.41
N ASP A 310 25.00 -12.06 1.94
CA ASP A 310 23.99 -13.11 1.95
C ASP A 310 22.74 -12.74 2.75
N GLN A 311 22.89 -12.02 3.86
CA GLN A 311 21.76 -11.55 4.66
C GLN A 311 20.99 -10.47 3.91
N LYS A 312 21.68 -9.52 3.28
CA LYS A 312 21.05 -8.50 2.41
C LYS A 312 20.28 -9.16 1.26
N ARG A 313 20.89 -10.14 0.59
CA ARG A 313 20.24 -10.91 -0.49
C ARG A 313 18.97 -11.61 -0.02
N LYS A 314 19.00 -12.27 1.14
CA LYS A 314 17.81 -12.92 1.73
C LYS A 314 16.68 -11.92 2.02
N LEU A 315 16.99 -10.72 2.49
CA LEU A 315 16.01 -9.67 2.73
C LEU A 315 15.35 -9.22 1.42
N PHE A 316 16.11 -9.01 0.34
CA PHE A 316 15.55 -8.68 -0.97
C PHE A 316 14.73 -9.82 -1.58
N GLN A 317 15.15 -11.08 -1.41
CA GLN A 317 14.35 -12.23 -1.84
C GLN A 317 13.02 -12.31 -1.10
N ARG A 318 13.00 -12.01 0.21
CA ARG A 318 11.76 -11.91 0.98
C ARG A 318 10.90 -10.73 0.54
N LEU A 319 11.51 -9.58 0.24
CA LEU A 319 10.81 -8.41 -0.30
C LEU A 319 10.12 -8.74 -1.63
N LYS A 320 10.83 -9.39 -2.55
CA LYS A 320 10.27 -9.88 -3.82
C LYS A 320 9.09 -10.81 -3.56
N HIS A 321 9.26 -11.81 -2.70
CA HIS A 321 8.19 -12.76 -2.39
C HIS A 321 6.92 -12.09 -1.84
N LEU A 322 7.07 -11.10 -0.94
CA LEU A 322 5.93 -10.34 -0.42
C LEU A 322 5.23 -9.53 -1.51
N LEU A 323 6.00 -8.92 -2.43
CA LEU A 323 5.45 -8.22 -3.57
C LEU A 323 4.71 -9.16 -4.53
N GLU A 324 5.19 -10.39 -4.75
CA GLU A 324 4.49 -11.42 -5.54
C GLU A 324 3.14 -11.78 -4.90
N VAL A 325 3.12 -12.01 -3.59
CA VAL A 325 1.91 -12.39 -2.84
C VAL A 325 0.87 -11.27 -2.83
N ARG A 326 1.32 -10.02 -2.71
CA ARG A 326 0.45 -8.82 -2.65
C ARG A 326 0.37 -8.06 -3.98
N GLY A 327 0.70 -8.73 -5.08
CA GLY A 327 0.81 -8.11 -6.39
C GLY A 327 -0.52 -7.57 -6.91
N ASP A 328 -1.63 -8.26 -6.64
CA ASP A 328 -2.96 -7.80 -7.04
C ASP A 328 -3.42 -6.59 -6.21
N ASP A 329 -3.15 -6.58 -4.89
CA ASP A 329 -3.46 -5.44 -4.01
C ASP A 329 -2.83 -4.15 -4.52
N VAL A 330 -1.53 -4.16 -4.82
CA VAL A 330 -0.82 -2.95 -5.25
C VAL A 330 -1.25 -2.50 -6.64
N ARG A 331 -1.61 -3.42 -7.53
CA ARG A 331 -2.10 -3.08 -8.86
C ARG A 331 -3.44 -2.34 -8.80
N GLU A 332 -4.35 -2.78 -7.94
CA GLU A 332 -5.61 -2.06 -7.69
C GLU A 332 -5.32 -0.64 -7.17
N ILE A 333 -4.40 -0.50 -6.21
CA ILE A 333 -4.00 0.82 -5.68
C ILE A 333 -3.42 1.72 -6.79
N ILE A 334 -2.53 1.20 -7.65
CA ILE A 334 -1.94 1.96 -8.76
C ILE A 334 -3.04 2.42 -9.72
N GLU A 335 -3.92 1.51 -10.14
CA GLU A 335 -5.03 1.80 -11.08
C GLU A 335 -5.91 2.93 -10.53
N GLU A 336 -6.22 2.91 -9.24
CA GLU A 336 -7.00 3.96 -8.57
C GLU A 336 -6.25 5.29 -8.42
N GLU A 337 -4.99 5.30 -7.96
CA GLU A 337 -4.28 6.56 -7.65
C GLU A 337 -3.91 7.35 -8.91
N ILE A 338 -3.57 6.66 -10.00
CA ILE A 338 -3.02 7.32 -11.20
C ILE A 338 -3.90 7.18 -12.44
N ASN A 339 -5.11 6.61 -12.29
CA ASN A 339 -6.08 6.41 -13.37
C ASN A 339 -5.54 5.59 -14.56
N CYS A 340 -4.61 4.66 -14.34
CA CYS A 340 -3.98 3.93 -15.45
C CYS A 340 -4.74 2.66 -15.88
N SER A 341 -4.34 2.06 -17.00
CA SER A 341 -4.87 0.77 -17.44
C SER A 341 -4.27 -0.41 -16.66
N LYS A 342 -4.97 -1.55 -16.68
CA LYS A 342 -4.47 -2.82 -16.12
C LYS A 342 -3.14 -3.28 -16.70
N LEU A 343 -2.87 -2.92 -17.96
CA LEU A 343 -1.59 -3.20 -18.60
C LEU A 343 -0.46 -2.42 -17.92
N TRP A 344 -0.69 -1.14 -17.63
CA TRP A 344 0.33 -0.31 -16.99
C TRP A 344 0.62 -0.72 -15.55
N SER A 345 -0.42 -1.03 -14.77
CA SER A 345 -0.25 -1.55 -13.40
C SER A 345 0.51 -2.88 -13.40
N HIS A 346 0.23 -3.75 -14.39
CA HIS A 346 0.95 -5.01 -14.56
C HIS A 346 2.43 -4.80 -14.90
N ILE A 347 2.77 -3.90 -15.83
CA ILE A 347 4.15 -3.55 -16.17
C ILE A 347 4.89 -3.03 -14.93
N ASN A 348 4.27 -2.11 -14.17
CA ASN A 348 4.82 -1.60 -12.92
C ASN A 348 5.18 -2.73 -11.93
N LEU A 349 4.32 -3.74 -11.78
CA LEU A 349 4.56 -4.89 -10.92
C LEU A 349 5.71 -5.77 -11.44
N GLN A 350 5.68 -6.15 -12.72
CA GLN A 350 6.68 -7.07 -13.28
C GLN A 350 8.09 -6.45 -13.26
N ASP A 351 8.22 -5.19 -13.64
CA ASP A 351 9.50 -4.49 -13.64
C ASP A 351 10.03 -4.34 -12.20
N SER A 352 9.14 -4.11 -11.22
CA SER A 352 9.51 -4.03 -9.81
C SER A 352 10.03 -5.35 -9.27
N LEU A 353 9.38 -6.46 -9.61
CA LEU A 353 9.83 -7.80 -9.27
C LEU A 353 11.21 -8.09 -9.85
N GLY A 354 11.41 -7.76 -11.13
CA GLY A 354 12.70 -7.92 -11.79
C GLY A 354 13.79 -7.04 -11.17
N LEU A 355 13.49 -5.79 -10.82
CA LEU A 355 14.44 -4.86 -10.20
C LEU A 355 14.89 -5.33 -8.80
N ILE A 356 13.97 -5.86 -8.00
CA ILE A 356 14.31 -6.42 -6.69
C ILE A 356 15.14 -7.70 -6.84
N ASP A 357 14.80 -8.56 -7.79
CA ASP A 357 15.52 -9.80 -8.07
C ASP A 357 16.95 -9.54 -8.55
N GLU A 358 17.12 -8.59 -9.46
CA GLU A 358 18.43 -8.19 -9.98
C GLU A 358 19.29 -7.59 -8.87
N ALA A 359 18.72 -6.70 -8.04
CA ALA A 359 19.44 -6.17 -6.89
C ALA A 359 19.86 -7.29 -5.91
N ALA A 360 19.00 -8.27 -5.65
CA ALA A 360 19.33 -9.41 -4.82
C ALA A 360 20.50 -10.23 -5.41
N ALA A 361 20.54 -10.41 -6.72
CA ALA A 361 21.62 -11.11 -7.40
C ALA A 361 22.95 -10.33 -7.30
N LEU A 362 22.92 -9.03 -7.63
CA LEU A 362 24.11 -8.17 -7.69
C LEU A 362 24.78 -7.93 -6.34
N VAL A 363 24.02 -7.97 -5.23
CA VAL A 363 24.58 -7.86 -3.87
C VAL A 363 25.64 -8.94 -3.58
N THR A 364 25.54 -10.09 -4.23
CA THR A 364 26.47 -11.23 -4.08
C THR A 364 27.33 -11.47 -5.33
N SER A 365 27.30 -10.57 -6.31
CA SER A 365 28.15 -10.64 -7.50
C SER A 365 29.43 -9.81 -7.32
N ASP A 366 30.21 -9.68 -8.40
CA ASP A 366 31.40 -8.82 -8.45
C ASP A 366 31.07 -7.32 -8.60
N ALA A 367 29.80 -6.94 -8.76
CA ALA A 367 29.39 -5.55 -8.99
C ALA A 367 29.91 -4.57 -7.92
N LEU A 368 29.92 -4.99 -6.65
CA LEU A 368 30.41 -4.20 -5.51
C LEU A 368 31.85 -4.56 -5.10
N SER A 369 32.56 -5.37 -5.88
CA SER A 369 33.94 -5.75 -5.59
C SER A 369 34.92 -4.60 -5.78
N GLY A 370 35.97 -4.60 -4.95
CA GLY A 370 37.13 -3.75 -5.12
C GLY A 370 38.07 -4.22 -6.23
N THR A 371 39.17 -3.49 -6.44
CA THR A 371 40.23 -3.84 -7.40
C THR A 371 41.62 -3.70 -6.78
N ILE A 372 42.61 -4.38 -7.36
CA ILE A 372 44.04 -4.29 -6.98
C ILE A 372 44.82 -3.81 -8.20
N PRO A 373 44.91 -2.48 -8.45
CA PRO A 373 45.64 -1.97 -9.60
C PRO A 373 47.16 -2.09 -9.42
N ILE A 374 47.88 -2.11 -10.54
CA ILE A 374 49.34 -2.08 -10.57
C ILE A 374 49.82 -0.70 -10.12
N THR A 375 50.71 -0.66 -9.13
CA THR A 375 51.33 0.55 -8.63
C THR A 375 52.72 0.75 -9.21
N ARG A 376 53.19 2.01 -9.25
CA ARG A 376 54.55 2.34 -9.71
C ARG A 376 55.62 1.75 -8.80
N ASN A 377 55.36 1.71 -7.49
CA ASN A 377 56.24 1.05 -6.52
C ASN A 377 55.76 -0.38 -6.31
N HIS A 378 56.50 -1.35 -6.84
CA HIS A 378 56.15 -2.77 -6.76
C HIS A 378 56.04 -3.32 -5.32
N ASN A 379 56.66 -2.65 -4.33
CA ASN A 379 56.58 -3.04 -2.92
C ASN A 379 55.42 -2.36 -2.16
N ALA A 380 54.64 -1.50 -2.83
CA ALA A 380 53.51 -0.81 -2.23
C ALA A 380 52.21 -1.14 -3.00
N PRO A 381 51.58 -2.29 -2.73
CA PRO A 381 50.32 -2.65 -3.40
C PRO A 381 49.19 -1.69 -3.00
N ALA A 382 48.34 -1.35 -3.96
CA ALA A 382 47.13 -0.56 -3.74
C ALA A 382 45.89 -1.47 -3.74
N LEU A 383 45.02 -1.28 -2.74
CA LEU A 383 43.71 -1.90 -2.64
C LEU A 383 42.65 -0.81 -2.82
N VAL A 384 41.79 -0.93 -3.82
CA VAL A 384 40.70 0.01 -4.09
C VAL A 384 39.38 -0.65 -3.71
N PHE A 385 38.73 -0.15 -2.67
CA PHE A 385 37.44 -0.64 -2.18
C PHE A 385 36.29 0.20 -2.73
N LYS A 386 35.13 -0.41 -2.98
CA LYS A 386 33.85 0.29 -3.12
C LYS A 386 33.17 0.33 -1.75
N GLU A 387 32.90 1.52 -1.23
CA GLU A 387 32.24 1.72 0.06
C GLU A 387 30.91 2.47 -0.13
N PRO A 388 29.83 2.11 0.59
CA PRO A 388 28.58 2.87 0.55
C PRO A 388 28.79 4.29 1.07
N MET A 389 28.08 5.24 0.46
CA MET A 389 28.23 6.66 0.71
C MET A 389 27.69 7.10 2.08
N GLY A 390 26.52 6.60 2.52
CA GLY A 390 25.84 7.03 3.74
C GLY A 390 24.32 6.97 3.65
N VAL A 391 23.64 8.07 4.03
CA VAL A 391 22.18 8.21 3.85
C VAL A 391 21.90 8.75 2.44
N ILE A 392 21.00 8.10 1.71
CA ILE A 392 20.55 8.50 0.38
C ILE A 392 19.12 9.03 0.45
N LEU A 393 18.88 10.22 -0.10
CA LEU A 393 17.52 10.73 -0.30
C LEU A 393 17.04 10.34 -1.71
N GLY A 394 16.13 9.37 -1.78
CA GLY A 394 15.49 8.94 -3.02
C GLY A 394 14.13 9.59 -3.19
N ILE A 395 13.93 10.32 -4.28
CA ILE A 395 12.70 11.07 -4.53
C ILE A 395 11.99 10.49 -5.76
N ALA A 396 10.83 9.89 -5.53
CA ALA A 396 10.08 9.15 -6.54
C ALA A 396 8.90 9.97 -7.12
N PRO A 397 8.63 9.86 -8.44
CA PRO A 397 7.47 10.45 -9.10
C PRO A 397 6.23 9.54 -8.94
N TRP A 398 5.11 9.96 -9.52
CA TRP A 398 3.82 9.25 -9.44
C TRP A 398 3.47 8.41 -10.67
N ASN A 399 4.11 8.61 -11.81
CA ASN A 399 3.61 8.11 -13.09
C ASN A 399 3.82 6.59 -13.30
N ALA A 400 4.86 6.03 -12.68
CA ALA A 400 5.08 4.59 -12.53
C ALA A 400 5.46 4.31 -11.07
N PRO A 401 4.51 4.50 -10.14
CA PRO A 401 4.82 4.81 -8.75
C PRO A 401 5.48 3.63 -8.02
N LEU A 402 5.18 2.40 -8.44
CA LEU A 402 5.75 1.21 -7.82
C LEU A 402 7.22 1.02 -8.23
N ILE A 403 7.49 0.91 -9.53
CA ILE A 403 8.84 0.67 -10.04
C ILE A 403 9.78 1.85 -9.77
N LEU A 404 9.31 3.09 -9.94
CA LEU A 404 10.16 4.26 -9.68
C LEU A 404 10.34 4.51 -8.18
N GLY A 405 9.37 4.13 -7.36
CA GLY A 405 9.52 4.09 -5.91
C GLY A 405 10.60 3.10 -5.47
N PHE A 406 10.57 1.87 -5.98
CA PHE A 406 11.62 0.88 -5.70
C PHE A 406 12.98 1.30 -6.26
N ARG A 407 13.03 1.83 -7.49
CA ARG A 407 14.26 2.33 -8.13
C ARG A 407 14.98 3.37 -7.28
N ALA A 408 14.23 4.24 -6.60
CA ALA A 408 14.78 5.29 -5.77
C ALA A 408 15.54 4.76 -4.53
N VAL A 409 15.25 3.54 -4.06
CA VAL A 409 15.74 3.02 -2.76
C VAL A 409 16.39 1.64 -2.80
N VAL A 410 16.05 0.76 -3.74
CA VAL A 410 16.58 -0.62 -3.78
C VAL A 410 18.08 -0.63 -4.06
N ALA A 411 18.53 0.03 -5.12
CA ALA A 411 19.96 0.10 -5.47
C ALA A 411 20.83 0.71 -4.35
N PRO A 412 20.49 1.87 -3.73
CA PRO A 412 21.29 2.39 -2.63
C PRO A 412 21.31 1.47 -1.41
N ILE A 413 20.17 0.87 -1.04
CA ILE A 413 20.11 -0.07 0.09
C ILE A 413 20.93 -1.33 -0.19
N ALA A 414 20.87 -1.86 -1.41
CA ALA A 414 21.65 -2.99 -1.89
C ALA A 414 23.17 -2.71 -1.81
N ALA A 415 23.60 -1.53 -2.23
CA ALA A 415 24.99 -1.06 -2.09
C ALA A 415 25.45 -0.91 -0.63
N GLY A 416 24.54 -0.99 0.36
CA GLY A 416 24.84 -0.88 1.79
C GLY A 416 24.61 0.49 2.39
N ASN A 417 23.92 1.39 1.68
CA ASN A 417 23.45 2.67 2.21
C ASN A 417 22.14 2.48 2.99
N THR A 418 21.76 3.48 3.77
CA THR A 418 20.36 3.64 4.20
C THR A 418 19.68 4.64 3.28
N ALA A 419 18.37 4.55 3.14
CA ALA A 419 17.62 5.38 2.22
C ALA A 419 16.38 6.01 2.87
N ILE A 420 16.01 7.19 2.36
CA ILE A 420 14.74 7.85 2.62
C ILE A 420 13.98 7.86 1.30
N LEU A 421 12.82 7.21 1.26
CA LEU A 421 11.86 7.35 0.17
C LEU A 421 11.02 8.59 0.43
N LYS A 422 11.27 9.66 -0.33
CA LYS A 422 10.31 10.76 -0.47
C LYS A 422 9.32 10.37 -1.56
N GLY A 423 8.09 10.04 -1.16
CA GLY A 423 7.01 9.71 -2.09
C GLY A 423 6.34 10.93 -2.70
N SER A 424 5.70 10.73 -3.85
CA SER A 424 4.79 11.70 -4.46
C SER A 424 3.47 11.77 -3.69
N GLU A 425 3.00 13.00 -3.45
CA GLU A 425 1.68 13.31 -2.90
C GLU A 425 0.52 12.87 -3.82
N LEU A 426 0.81 12.51 -5.08
CA LEU A 426 -0.15 12.02 -6.07
C LEU A 426 -0.27 10.49 -6.10
N SER A 427 0.62 9.77 -5.42
CA SER A 427 0.55 8.30 -5.30
C SER A 427 1.01 7.82 -3.91
N PRO A 428 0.38 8.32 -2.83
CA PRO A 428 0.82 8.09 -1.47
C PRO A 428 0.64 6.64 -1.01
N ARG A 429 -0.46 5.97 -1.39
CA ARG A 429 -0.72 4.59 -0.96
C ARG A 429 0.26 3.61 -1.59
N VAL A 430 0.62 3.80 -2.87
CA VAL A 430 1.65 2.97 -3.52
C VAL A 430 3.01 3.13 -2.84
N HIS A 431 3.45 4.36 -2.55
CA HIS A 431 4.74 4.57 -1.92
C HIS A 431 4.79 4.11 -0.46
N TYR A 432 3.67 4.23 0.26
CA TYR A 432 3.54 3.65 1.59
C TYR A 432 3.59 2.11 1.54
N PHE A 433 2.90 1.49 0.58
CA PHE A 433 2.95 0.05 0.35
C PHE A 433 4.38 -0.45 0.14
N ILE A 434 5.21 0.26 -0.64
CA ILE A 434 6.64 -0.06 -0.78
C ILE A 434 7.33 -0.07 0.60
N ALA A 435 7.13 0.97 1.40
CA ALA A 435 7.78 1.08 2.70
C ALA A 435 7.31 0.01 3.70
N GLN A 436 6.02 -0.35 3.69
CA GLN A 436 5.48 -1.47 4.45
C GLN A 436 6.12 -2.80 4.05
N LEU A 437 6.33 -3.04 2.75
CA LEU A 437 6.99 -4.27 2.29
C LEU A 437 8.42 -4.40 2.82
N PHE A 438 9.18 -3.30 2.97
CA PHE A 438 10.49 -3.35 3.61
C PHE A 438 10.40 -3.70 5.11
N GLN A 439 9.43 -3.15 5.85
CA GLN A 439 9.19 -3.53 7.25
C GLN A 439 8.81 -5.02 7.37
N GLU A 440 7.86 -5.48 6.56
CA GLU A 440 7.37 -6.87 6.55
C GLU A 440 8.44 -7.87 6.09
N ALA A 441 9.34 -7.46 5.19
CA ALA A 441 10.51 -8.25 4.79
C ALA A 441 11.56 -8.37 5.90
N GLY A 442 11.48 -7.53 6.94
CA GLY A 442 12.37 -7.57 8.10
C GLY A 442 13.66 -6.77 7.89
N PHE A 443 13.66 -5.75 7.02
CA PHE A 443 14.76 -4.80 6.99
C PHE A 443 14.87 -4.09 8.36
N PRO A 444 16.08 -3.88 8.90
CA PRO A 444 16.23 -3.23 10.19
C PRO A 444 15.60 -1.82 10.22
N PRO A 445 15.01 -1.40 11.36
CA PRO A 445 14.55 -0.04 11.57
C PRO A 445 15.58 1.00 11.14
N GLY A 446 15.11 2.01 10.39
CA GLY A 446 15.93 3.10 9.87
C GLY A 446 16.70 2.79 8.58
N VAL A 447 16.73 1.55 8.09
CA VAL A 447 17.35 1.25 6.77
C VAL A 447 16.57 1.89 5.63
N LEU A 448 15.24 1.82 5.70
CA LEU A 448 14.34 2.62 4.89
C LEU A 448 13.46 3.46 5.81
N ASN A 449 13.40 4.77 5.52
CA ASN A 449 12.36 5.66 6.05
C ASN A 449 11.49 6.14 4.88
N PHE A 450 10.21 6.37 5.11
CA PHE A 450 9.28 6.90 4.13
C PHE A 450 8.66 8.19 4.62
N ILE A 451 8.74 9.21 3.77
CA ILE A 451 8.19 10.53 4.04
C ILE A 451 7.39 11.05 2.85
N MET A 452 6.44 11.92 3.16
CA MET A 452 5.72 12.76 2.20
C MET A 452 5.72 14.19 2.73
N HIS A 453 5.35 15.17 1.91
CA HIS A 453 5.16 16.54 2.38
C HIS A 453 3.89 17.09 1.76
N ARG A 454 3.35 18.15 2.35
CA ARG A 454 2.30 18.94 1.69
C ARG A 454 2.91 19.70 0.51
N PRO A 455 2.21 19.88 -0.62
CA PRO A 455 2.79 20.53 -1.81
C PRO A 455 3.49 21.87 -1.52
N GLN A 456 2.89 22.69 -0.66
CA GLN A 456 3.43 24.00 -0.26
C GLN A 456 4.72 23.93 0.58
N GLU A 457 5.02 22.78 1.18
CA GLU A 457 6.21 22.58 2.02
C GLU A 457 7.38 21.91 1.30
N ALA A 458 7.20 21.52 0.04
CA ALA A 458 8.20 20.80 -0.76
C ALA A 458 9.59 21.44 -0.68
N SER A 459 9.63 22.77 -0.85
CA SER A 459 10.87 23.55 -0.83
C SER A 459 11.62 23.41 0.50
N ALA A 460 10.92 23.57 1.62
CA ALA A 460 11.51 23.53 2.95
C ALA A 460 11.92 22.11 3.36
N ALA A 461 11.11 21.10 3.00
CA ALA A 461 11.44 19.69 3.21
C ALA A 461 12.72 19.29 2.44
N TYR A 462 12.81 19.64 1.15
CA TYR A 462 14.01 19.37 0.35
C TYR A 462 15.23 20.10 0.89
N GLU A 463 15.12 21.39 1.21
CA GLU A 463 16.23 22.15 1.80
C GLU A 463 16.75 21.49 3.08
N THR A 464 15.84 21.16 4.00
CA THR A 464 16.19 20.55 5.29
C THR A 464 16.96 19.25 5.11
N MET A 465 16.45 18.33 4.28
CA MET A 465 17.09 17.03 4.10
C MET A 465 18.36 17.09 3.26
N ILE A 466 18.33 17.84 2.14
CA ILE A 466 19.48 17.96 1.25
C ILE A 466 20.64 18.65 1.97
N SER A 467 20.39 19.63 2.82
CA SER A 467 21.45 20.35 3.55
C SER A 467 21.96 19.60 4.78
N HIS A 468 21.22 18.60 5.29
CA HIS A 468 21.62 17.83 6.46
C HIS A 468 22.90 17.00 6.22
N PRO A 469 23.95 17.09 7.07
CA PRO A 469 25.27 16.49 6.80
C PRO A 469 25.28 14.96 6.66
N ALA A 470 24.31 14.27 7.26
CA ALA A 470 24.19 12.82 7.14
C ALA A 470 23.73 12.35 5.75
N VAL A 471 22.96 13.17 5.01
CA VAL A 471 22.58 12.87 3.61
C VAL A 471 23.79 13.07 2.72
N ARG A 472 24.16 12.05 1.95
CA ARG A 472 25.41 12.03 1.17
C ARG A 472 25.20 12.11 -0.33
N LYS A 473 24.02 11.73 -0.83
CA LYS A 473 23.62 11.85 -2.23
C LYS A 473 22.10 11.87 -2.33
N CYS A 474 21.59 12.53 -3.37
CA CYS A 474 20.17 12.47 -3.73
C CYS A 474 20.02 11.78 -5.09
N ASN A 475 18.94 11.02 -5.25
CA ASN A 475 18.46 10.63 -6.56
C ASN A 475 17.03 11.15 -6.74
N PHE A 476 16.73 11.66 -7.93
CA PHE A 476 15.44 12.26 -8.24
C PHE A 476 15.00 11.85 -9.63
N THR A 477 13.77 11.36 -9.72
CA THR A 477 13.06 11.26 -10.97
C THR A 477 11.88 12.24 -10.98
N GLY A 478 11.76 13.04 -12.05
CA GLY A 478 10.63 13.96 -12.20
C GLY A 478 10.87 15.08 -13.22
N SER A 479 10.25 16.24 -13.01
CA SER A 479 10.32 17.33 -14.00
C SER A 479 11.65 18.08 -13.94
N THR A 480 12.11 18.55 -15.10
CA THR A 480 13.36 19.31 -15.23
C THR A 480 13.42 20.57 -14.35
N PRO A 481 12.36 21.39 -14.20
CA PRO A 481 12.39 22.53 -13.29
C PRO A 481 12.64 22.13 -11.83
N VAL A 482 12.04 21.04 -11.35
CA VAL A 482 12.26 20.54 -9.98
C VAL A 482 13.66 19.92 -9.85
N GLY A 483 14.11 19.18 -10.86
CA GLY A 483 15.48 18.64 -10.92
C GLY A 483 16.55 19.72 -10.81
N ARG A 484 16.40 20.84 -11.52
CA ARG A 484 17.29 22.01 -11.42
C ARG A 484 17.35 22.58 -10.00
N LEU A 485 16.21 22.66 -9.31
CA LEU A 485 16.15 23.13 -7.91
C LEU A 485 16.89 22.17 -6.95
N ILE A 486 16.66 20.86 -7.10
CA ILE A 486 17.33 19.83 -6.29
C ILE A 486 18.83 19.86 -6.53
N ALA A 487 19.26 19.90 -7.79
CA ALA A 487 20.67 19.98 -8.16
C ALA A 487 21.35 21.22 -7.57
N SER A 488 20.68 22.37 -7.62
CA SER A 488 21.22 23.63 -7.09
C SER A 488 21.43 23.57 -5.57
N ARG A 489 20.47 23.00 -4.82
CA ARG A 489 20.59 22.81 -3.37
C ARG A 489 21.66 21.81 -3.01
N ALA A 490 21.72 20.69 -3.73
CA ALA A 490 22.72 19.67 -3.50
C ALA A 490 24.13 20.19 -3.78
N ALA A 491 24.30 21.01 -4.83
CA ALA A 491 25.55 21.68 -5.14
C ALA A 491 26.00 22.64 -4.02
N ALA A 492 25.07 23.43 -3.46
CA ALA A 492 25.35 24.28 -2.30
C ALA A 492 25.85 23.49 -1.08
N SER A 493 25.43 22.23 -0.96
CA SER A 493 25.84 21.29 0.09
C SER A 493 26.98 20.33 -0.33
N LEU A 494 27.57 20.52 -1.51
CA LEU A 494 28.61 19.66 -2.09
C LEU A 494 28.22 18.17 -2.19
N LYS A 495 26.96 17.90 -2.53
CA LYS A 495 26.42 16.54 -2.65
C LYS A 495 26.17 16.20 -4.12
N PRO A 496 26.63 15.04 -4.60
CA PRO A 496 26.28 14.57 -5.94
C PRO A 496 24.78 14.27 -6.01
N VAL A 497 24.24 14.32 -7.24
CA VAL A 497 22.86 13.97 -7.56
C VAL A 497 22.81 13.07 -8.78
N LEU A 498 21.91 12.10 -8.75
CA LEU A 498 21.46 11.34 -9.93
C LEU A 498 20.10 11.92 -10.33
N LEU A 499 19.97 12.37 -11.58
CA LEU A 499 18.74 12.96 -12.10
C LEU A 499 18.27 12.18 -13.32
N GLU A 500 17.05 11.68 -13.28
CA GLU A 500 16.33 11.22 -14.47
C GLU A 500 15.11 12.13 -14.65
N LEU A 501 15.18 12.97 -15.68
CA LEU A 501 14.22 14.04 -15.88
C LEU A 501 13.43 13.79 -17.16
N GLY A 502 12.29 14.46 -17.26
CA GLY A 502 11.41 14.42 -18.43
C GLY A 502 12.13 14.61 -19.77
N GLY A 503 11.47 14.21 -20.84
CA GLY A 503 12.05 14.14 -22.16
C GLY A 503 11.15 14.72 -23.24
N LYS A 504 11.76 15.02 -24.40
CA LYS A 504 11.05 15.16 -25.67
C LYS A 504 11.54 14.02 -26.55
N ASN A 505 10.80 12.93 -26.62
CA ASN A 505 11.31 11.70 -27.25
C ASN A 505 10.88 11.57 -28.72
N PHE A 506 11.75 10.98 -29.53
CA PHE A 506 11.60 10.94 -30.97
C PHE A 506 11.52 9.51 -31.52
N ALA A 507 10.69 9.31 -32.54
CA ALA A 507 10.70 8.12 -33.39
C ALA A 507 11.06 8.50 -34.82
N ILE A 508 12.15 7.94 -35.35
CA ILE A 508 12.59 8.18 -36.74
C ILE A 508 12.07 7.04 -37.63
N ILE A 509 11.30 7.36 -38.66
CA ILE A 509 10.80 6.41 -39.66
C ILE A 509 11.56 6.62 -40.97
N LEU A 510 12.44 5.69 -41.33
CA LEU A 510 13.18 5.73 -42.59
C LEU A 510 12.34 5.22 -43.77
N ASP A 511 12.83 5.50 -44.97
CA ASP A 511 12.22 5.17 -46.27
C ASP A 511 12.02 3.66 -46.50
N ASP A 512 12.82 2.81 -45.83
CA ASP A 512 12.75 1.35 -45.92
C ASP A 512 12.04 0.68 -44.73
N ALA A 513 11.47 1.47 -43.81
CA ALA A 513 10.86 0.98 -42.57
C ALA A 513 9.65 0.06 -42.82
N ASP A 514 9.42 -0.85 -41.87
CA ASP A 514 8.14 -1.55 -41.75
C ASP A 514 7.09 -0.59 -41.17
N LEU A 515 6.27 -0.01 -42.05
CA LEU A 515 5.31 1.04 -41.70
C LEU A 515 4.16 0.54 -40.82
N ASP A 516 3.80 -0.75 -40.91
CA ASP A 516 2.73 -1.31 -40.05
C ASP A 516 3.26 -1.49 -38.63
N LYS A 517 4.46 -2.06 -38.51
CA LYS A 517 5.13 -2.22 -37.21
C LYS A 517 5.42 -0.87 -36.57
N SER A 518 5.96 0.09 -37.33
CA SER A 518 6.33 1.40 -36.78
C SER A 518 5.10 2.20 -36.35
N ALA A 519 4.01 2.20 -37.12
CA ALA A 519 2.80 2.92 -36.74
C ALA A 519 2.19 2.39 -35.43
N ARG A 520 2.16 1.07 -35.26
CA ARG A 520 1.67 0.43 -34.03
C ARG A 520 2.54 0.79 -32.81
N LEU A 521 3.85 0.60 -32.91
CA LEU A 521 4.78 0.84 -31.79
C LEU A 521 4.88 2.32 -31.41
N THR A 522 4.78 3.22 -32.39
CA THR A 522 4.69 4.66 -32.13
C THR A 522 3.47 5.01 -31.28
N LEU A 523 2.28 4.51 -31.63
CA LEU A 523 1.05 4.80 -30.88
C LEU A 523 1.05 4.16 -29.49
N GLU A 524 1.53 2.93 -29.37
CA GLU A 524 1.76 2.28 -28.07
C GLU A 524 2.70 3.12 -27.21
N GLY A 525 3.81 3.59 -27.79
CA GLY A 525 4.76 4.48 -27.13
C GLY A 525 4.23 5.88 -26.81
N ALA A 526 3.26 6.40 -27.55
CA ALA A 526 2.72 7.74 -27.34
C ALA A 526 1.60 7.78 -26.30
N PHE A 527 0.76 6.73 -26.22
CA PHE A 527 -0.51 6.78 -25.49
C PHE A 527 -0.61 5.82 -24.29
N LEU A 528 0.35 4.91 -24.08
CA LEU A 528 0.41 4.10 -22.86
C LEU A 528 0.42 5.01 -21.62
N ASN A 529 -0.36 4.65 -20.59
CA ASN A 529 -0.57 5.47 -19.39
C ASN A 529 -1.01 6.92 -19.70
N ASN A 530 -1.87 7.10 -20.70
CA ASN A 530 -2.30 8.41 -21.19
C ASN A 530 -1.12 9.30 -21.64
N GLY A 531 -0.04 8.70 -22.11
CA GLY A 531 1.20 9.39 -22.50
C GLY A 531 2.00 9.99 -21.33
N GLN A 532 1.63 9.70 -20.08
CA GLN A 532 2.31 10.19 -18.88
C GLN A 532 3.48 9.28 -18.51
N ILE A 533 4.46 9.17 -19.40
CA ILE A 533 5.68 8.35 -19.24
C ILE A 533 6.85 9.19 -19.73
N CYS A 534 7.96 9.22 -18.99
CA CYS A 534 9.13 10.04 -19.36
C CYS A 534 9.72 9.66 -20.74
N MET A 535 9.53 8.40 -21.15
CA MET A 535 9.95 7.85 -22.43
C MET A 535 8.86 7.89 -23.53
N SER A 536 7.69 8.50 -23.26
CA SER A 536 6.59 8.56 -24.24
C SER A 536 7.05 9.16 -25.57
N THR A 537 6.62 8.59 -26.70
CA THR A 537 6.91 9.17 -28.02
C THR A 537 6.16 10.49 -28.18
N ASP A 538 6.88 11.61 -28.16
CA ASP A 538 6.27 12.92 -28.41
C ASP A 538 6.25 13.29 -29.89
N THR A 539 7.26 12.88 -30.65
CA THR A 539 7.43 13.35 -32.04
C THR A 539 7.92 12.24 -32.95
N VAL A 540 7.25 12.09 -34.09
CA VAL A 540 7.69 11.22 -35.17
C VAL A 540 8.32 12.06 -36.26
N LEU A 541 9.56 11.74 -36.59
CA LEU A 541 10.27 12.26 -37.75
C LEU A 541 10.15 11.21 -38.86
N VAL A 542 9.46 11.54 -39.96
CA VAL A 542 9.13 10.58 -41.02
C VAL A 542 9.75 11.01 -42.34
N SER A 543 10.43 10.10 -43.04
CA SER A 543 10.94 10.38 -44.38
C SER A 543 9.80 10.74 -45.33
N ARG A 544 9.97 11.81 -46.12
CA ARG A 544 8.97 12.32 -47.06
C ARG A 544 8.39 11.24 -47.98
N SER A 545 9.24 10.31 -48.45
CA SER A 545 8.85 9.25 -49.39
C SER A 545 7.76 8.31 -48.86
N VAL A 546 7.72 8.08 -47.54
CA VAL A 546 6.79 7.14 -46.89
C VAL A 546 5.69 7.83 -46.07
N PHE A 547 5.78 9.15 -45.87
CA PHE A 547 4.88 9.90 -45.01
C PHE A 547 3.39 9.68 -45.32
N PRO A 548 2.89 9.77 -46.58
CA PRO A 548 1.46 9.56 -46.84
C PRO A 548 0.96 8.16 -46.46
N ALA A 549 1.78 7.14 -46.72
CA ALA A 549 1.46 5.76 -46.40
C ALA A 549 1.51 5.50 -44.88
N TYR A 550 2.52 6.05 -44.20
CA TYR A 550 2.67 5.95 -42.76
C TYR A 550 1.51 6.64 -42.03
N ARG A 551 1.19 7.89 -42.39
CA ARG A 551 0.08 8.65 -41.80
C ARG A 551 -1.25 7.91 -41.91
N LYS A 552 -1.55 7.33 -43.08
CA LYS A 552 -2.77 6.53 -43.28
C LYS A 552 -2.84 5.34 -42.33
N LYS A 553 -1.73 4.61 -42.13
CA LYS A 553 -1.66 3.46 -41.20
C LYS A 553 -1.81 3.91 -39.75
N LEU A 554 -1.14 5.00 -39.38
CA LEU A 554 -1.21 5.59 -38.04
C LEU A 554 -2.64 5.98 -37.66
N ILE A 555 -3.33 6.73 -38.52
CA ILE A 555 -4.72 7.16 -38.29
C ILE A 555 -5.67 5.95 -38.23
N ALA A 556 -5.45 4.92 -39.06
CA ALA A 556 -6.28 3.72 -39.04
C ALA A 556 -6.19 2.94 -37.71
N LEU A 557 -5.06 3.03 -37.01
CA LEU A 557 -4.84 2.39 -35.70
C LEU A 557 -5.28 3.25 -34.51
N MET A 558 -5.53 4.54 -34.75
CA MET A 558 -5.84 5.54 -33.72
C MET A 558 -6.96 5.10 -32.78
N LYS A 559 -8.10 4.63 -33.35
CA LYS A 559 -9.26 4.21 -32.57
C LYS A 559 -8.94 3.07 -31.58
N LYS A 560 -8.07 2.14 -31.97
CA LYS A 560 -7.63 1.05 -31.09
C LYS A 560 -6.65 1.57 -30.05
N ALA A 561 -5.71 2.43 -30.45
CA ALA A 561 -4.73 2.99 -29.53
C ALA A 561 -5.34 3.92 -28.47
N SER A 562 -6.49 4.53 -28.76
CA SER A 562 -7.20 5.42 -27.85
C SER A 562 -8.21 4.71 -26.93
N SER A 563 -8.38 3.38 -27.00
CA SER A 563 -9.45 2.68 -26.26
C SER A 563 -9.27 2.75 -24.74
N ASP A 564 -8.02 2.78 -24.30
CA ASP A 564 -7.63 2.66 -22.90
C ASP A 564 -7.28 4.02 -22.28
N ILE A 565 -7.49 5.12 -23.01
CA ILE A 565 -7.23 6.47 -22.53
C ILE A 565 -8.28 6.85 -21.49
N SER A 566 -7.79 7.45 -20.40
CA SER A 566 -8.54 7.93 -19.26
C SER A 566 -8.07 9.35 -18.90
N ALA A 567 -8.53 9.88 -17.76
CA ALA A 567 -8.14 11.19 -17.27
C ALA A 567 -6.63 11.25 -16.98
N VAL A 568 -6.00 12.36 -17.39
CA VAL A 568 -4.65 12.72 -16.95
C VAL A 568 -4.65 13.11 -15.47
N ILE A 569 -3.49 13.04 -14.81
CA ILE A 569 -3.36 13.01 -13.35
C ILE A 569 -3.96 14.23 -12.61
N THR A 570 -4.00 15.41 -13.25
CA THR A 570 -4.47 16.66 -12.61
C THR A 570 -5.16 17.60 -13.61
N THR A 571 -6.01 18.52 -13.12
CA THR A 571 -6.61 19.60 -13.94
C THR A 571 -5.54 20.37 -14.66
N LYS A 572 -4.48 20.75 -13.94
CA LYS A 572 -3.38 21.54 -14.46
C LYS A 572 -2.67 20.84 -15.61
N SER A 573 -2.55 19.51 -15.55
CA SER A 573 -2.06 18.70 -16.67
C SER A 573 -3.00 18.82 -17.87
N SER A 574 -4.31 18.66 -17.66
CA SER A 574 -5.32 18.78 -18.74
C SER A 574 -5.35 20.18 -19.36
N GLU A 575 -5.26 21.24 -18.56
CA GLU A 575 -5.28 22.63 -19.01
C GLU A 575 -4.05 22.94 -19.86
N ARG A 576 -2.87 22.48 -19.42
CA ARG A 576 -1.63 22.62 -20.18
C ARG A 576 -1.70 21.90 -21.52
N LEU A 577 -2.23 20.68 -21.56
CA LEU A 577 -2.40 19.92 -22.80
C LEU A 577 -3.35 20.62 -23.76
N ARG A 578 -4.50 21.12 -23.29
CA ARG A 578 -5.42 21.92 -24.12
C ARG A 578 -4.75 23.18 -24.67
N ALA A 579 -3.92 23.86 -23.86
CA ALA A 579 -3.18 25.02 -24.32
C ALA A 579 -2.20 24.67 -25.46
N LEU A 580 -1.47 23.55 -25.36
CA LEU A 580 -0.58 23.06 -26.43
C LEU A 580 -1.34 22.72 -27.71
N ILE A 581 -2.51 22.08 -27.60
CA ILE A 581 -3.37 21.75 -28.75
C ILE A 581 -3.89 23.02 -29.42
N ASN A 582 -4.42 23.97 -28.63
CA ASN A 582 -4.95 25.23 -29.15
C ASN A 582 -3.87 26.08 -29.82
N ASP A 583 -2.66 26.10 -29.26
CA ASP A 583 -1.51 26.78 -29.84
C ASP A 583 -1.13 26.17 -31.21
N ALA A 584 -1.08 24.83 -31.30
CA ALA A 584 -0.81 24.13 -32.55
C ALA A 584 -1.86 24.45 -33.61
N ILE A 585 -3.16 24.42 -33.27
CA ILE A 585 -4.26 24.80 -34.18
C ILE A 585 -4.10 26.25 -34.66
N ALA A 586 -3.84 27.18 -33.73
CA ALA A 586 -3.68 28.60 -34.05
C ALA A 586 -2.49 28.87 -35.00
N LYS A 587 -1.46 28.00 -34.95
CA LYS A 587 -0.27 28.07 -35.80
C LYS A 587 -0.35 27.17 -37.04
N GLY A 588 -1.52 26.60 -37.34
CA GLY A 588 -1.82 25.91 -38.60
C GLY A 588 -1.52 24.40 -38.62
N ALA A 589 -1.48 23.74 -37.45
CA ALA A 589 -1.45 22.27 -37.39
C ALA A 589 -2.80 21.67 -37.79
N ASP A 590 -2.73 20.52 -38.47
CA ASP A 590 -3.90 19.67 -38.67
C ASP A 590 -4.02 18.71 -37.48
N ILE A 591 -5.17 18.69 -36.82
CA ILE A 591 -5.38 17.86 -35.63
C ILE A 591 -6.26 16.65 -35.96
N THR A 592 -5.80 15.46 -35.55
CA THR A 592 -6.61 14.24 -35.55
C THR A 592 -6.75 13.74 -34.12
N THR A 593 -7.99 13.63 -33.62
CA THR A 593 -8.27 13.13 -32.28
C THR A 593 -8.85 11.71 -32.30
N GLY A 594 -8.70 11.00 -31.18
CA GLY A 594 -9.48 9.81 -30.85
C GLY A 594 -10.91 10.15 -30.45
N ASP A 595 -11.50 9.35 -29.56
CA ASP A 595 -12.81 9.65 -28.97
C ASP A 595 -12.72 10.90 -28.07
N ASP A 596 -13.50 11.93 -28.41
CA ASP A 596 -13.52 13.25 -27.75
C ASP A 596 -14.91 13.55 -27.16
N THR A 597 -15.65 12.50 -26.78
CA THR A 597 -17.01 12.64 -26.24
C THR A 597 -17.06 13.04 -24.77
N ASP A 598 -16.00 12.79 -24.01
CA ASP A 598 -15.89 13.16 -22.59
C ASP A 598 -15.00 14.40 -22.42
N PRO A 599 -15.57 15.58 -22.11
CA PRO A 599 -14.81 16.81 -21.98
C PRO A 599 -13.88 16.82 -20.75
N SER A 600 -13.99 15.86 -19.84
CA SER A 600 -13.07 15.73 -18.69
C SER A 600 -11.75 15.06 -19.07
N ILE A 601 -11.70 14.37 -20.21
CA ILE A 601 -10.54 13.64 -20.72
C ILE A 601 -9.87 14.47 -21.82
N ILE A 602 -8.54 14.35 -21.93
CA ILE A 602 -7.82 14.83 -23.10
C ILE A 602 -7.79 13.69 -24.12
N PRO A 603 -8.43 13.82 -25.29
CA PRO A 603 -8.42 12.76 -26.27
C PRO A 603 -6.98 12.51 -26.76
N ALA A 604 -6.67 11.27 -27.15
CA ALA A 604 -5.44 11.06 -27.90
C ALA A 604 -5.43 11.96 -29.13
N THR A 605 -4.33 12.67 -29.32
CA THR A 605 -4.24 13.77 -30.27
C THR A 605 -2.99 13.60 -31.12
N ILE A 606 -3.17 13.55 -32.43
CA ILE A 606 -2.09 13.62 -33.41
C ILE A 606 -2.06 15.04 -33.97
N VAL A 607 -0.88 15.67 -33.89
CA VAL A 607 -0.59 17.01 -34.42
C VAL A 607 0.22 16.84 -35.70
N ASP A 608 -0.45 16.94 -36.84
CA ASP A 608 0.20 16.95 -38.16
C ASP A 608 0.82 18.31 -38.47
N ASN A 609 1.83 18.30 -39.34
CA ASN A 609 2.54 19.51 -39.78
C ASN A 609 3.14 20.30 -38.61
N MET A 610 3.77 19.59 -37.67
CA MET A 610 4.40 20.22 -36.52
C MET A 610 5.62 21.04 -36.95
N ILE A 611 5.64 22.32 -36.56
CA ILE A 611 6.69 23.29 -36.94
C ILE A 611 7.32 23.96 -35.72
N PRO A 612 8.55 24.50 -35.82
CA PRO A 612 9.29 25.09 -34.70
C PRO A 612 8.59 26.24 -33.97
N SER A 613 7.64 26.93 -34.60
CA SER A 613 6.91 28.01 -33.93
C SER A 613 5.88 27.50 -32.90
N MET A 614 5.49 26.23 -32.94
CA MET A 614 4.49 25.64 -32.04
C MET A 614 5.08 25.30 -30.68
N ASP A 615 4.35 25.53 -29.60
CA ASP A 615 4.84 25.28 -28.24
C ASP A 615 5.09 23.78 -28.03
N PHE A 616 4.24 22.93 -28.59
CA PHE A 616 4.40 21.48 -28.54
C PHE A 616 5.65 20.99 -29.30
N TYR A 617 6.26 21.77 -30.20
CA TYR A 617 7.53 21.39 -30.82
C TYR A 617 8.65 21.29 -29.76
N HIS A 618 8.63 22.17 -28.76
CA HIS A 618 9.67 22.27 -27.74
C HIS A 618 9.29 21.60 -26.42
N ALA A 619 8.01 21.59 -26.05
CA ALA A 619 7.54 21.10 -24.77
C ALA A 619 7.33 19.56 -24.77
N GLU A 620 7.73 18.92 -23.67
CA GLU A 620 7.26 17.59 -23.29
C GLU A 620 5.74 17.62 -23.08
N SER A 621 4.99 16.76 -23.80
CA SER A 621 3.54 16.70 -23.60
C SER A 621 3.18 16.09 -22.28
N PHE A 622 3.83 15.00 -21.86
CA PHE A 622 3.46 14.18 -20.70
C PHE A 622 1.94 13.93 -20.64
N GLY A 623 1.39 13.56 -21.79
CA GLY A 623 -0.04 13.41 -22.06
C GLY A 623 -0.24 12.74 -23.42
N PRO A 624 -1.47 12.42 -23.84
CA PRO A 624 -1.70 11.58 -24.99
C PRO A 624 -1.62 12.40 -26.30
N MET A 625 -0.46 12.99 -26.60
CA MET A 625 -0.20 13.82 -27.77
C MET A 625 0.99 13.30 -28.59
N LEU A 626 0.86 13.29 -29.91
CA LEU A 626 1.89 12.84 -30.84
C LEU A 626 2.06 13.83 -31.99
N GLY A 627 3.25 14.41 -32.14
CA GLY A 627 3.59 15.30 -33.25
C GLY A 627 4.12 14.53 -34.46
N LEU A 628 3.76 14.95 -35.67
CA LEU A 628 4.30 14.44 -36.93
C LEU A 628 5.05 15.53 -37.68
N GLN A 629 6.30 15.23 -38.03
CA GLN A 629 7.14 16.09 -38.84
C GLN A 629 7.83 15.29 -39.94
N VAL A 630 7.86 15.87 -41.14
CA VAL A 630 8.51 15.28 -42.30
C VAL A 630 9.95 15.78 -42.40
N PHE A 631 10.88 14.90 -42.77
CA PHE A 631 12.24 15.26 -43.17
C PHE A 631 12.54 14.76 -44.58
N ASP A 632 13.42 15.48 -45.28
CA ASP A 632 13.90 15.11 -46.60
C ASP A 632 15.19 14.30 -46.52
N ASP A 633 16.14 14.78 -45.72
CA ASP A 633 17.41 14.11 -45.46
C ASP A 633 17.55 13.71 -43.98
N ILE A 634 18.19 12.57 -43.73
CA ILE A 634 18.36 12.05 -42.38
C ILE A 634 19.15 13.01 -41.47
N SER A 635 20.06 13.81 -42.03
CA SER A 635 20.80 14.83 -41.28
C SER A 635 19.89 15.88 -40.67
N GLU A 636 18.75 16.20 -41.28
CA GLU A 636 17.76 17.14 -40.74
C GLU A 636 17.11 16.55 -39.47
N ALA A 637 16.70 15.29 -39.53
CA ALA A 637 16.11 14.59 -38.39
C ALA A 637 17.11 14.45 -37.24
N MET A 638 18.36 14.10 -37.54
CA MET A 638 19.43 14.03 -36.55
C MET A 638 19.71 15.40 -35.92
N LYS A 639 19.70 16.47 -36.72
CA LYS A 639 19.85 17.83 -36.22
C LYS A 639 18.70 18.23 -35.28
N ILE A 640 17.46 17.90 -35.62
CA ILE A 640 16.30 18.18 -34.76
C ILE A 640 16.45 17.51 -33.39
N ILE A 641 16.85 16.24 -33.38
CA ILE A 641 17.06 15.48 -32.13
C ILE A 641 18.23 16.04 -31.33
N ASN A 642 19.37 16.30 -31.98
CA ASN A 642 20.58 16.78 -31.29
C ASN A 642 20.50 18.24 -30.82
N ASP A 643 19.68 19.07 -31.47
CA ASP A 643 19.38 20.44 -31.03
C ASP A 643 18.33 20.45 -29.89
N CYS A 644 17.64 19.33 -29.64
CA CYS A 644 16.73 19.21 -28.52
C CYS A 644 17.53 19.22 -27.21
N PRO A 645 17.16 20.04 -26.21
CA PRO A 645 17.81 20.00 -24.91
C PRO A 645 17.65 18.66 -24.19
N PHE A 646 16.58 17.92 -24.50
CA PHE A 646 16.26 16.63 -23.91
C PHE A 646 16.83 15.48 -24.73
N GLY A 647 17.17 14.38 -24.05
CA GLY A 647 17.78 13.21 -24.68
C GLY A 647 17.62 11.95 -23.84
N LEU A 648 16.38 11.60 -23.48
CA LEU A 648 16.11 10.40 -22.69
C LEU A 648 16.03 9.14 -23.56
N SER A 649 15.01 9.05 -24.42
CA SER A 649 14.77 7.89 -25.28
C SER A 649 14.49 8.28 -26.72
N SER A 650 14.82 7.39 -27.67
CA SER A 650 14.45 7.53 -29.07
C SER A 650 14.31 6.17 -29.75
N ALA A 651 13.60 6.14 -30.87
CA ALA A 651 13.43 4.93 -31.69
C ALA A 651 13.84 5.18 -33.15
N ILE A 652 14.39 4.15 -33.80
CA ILE A 652 14.75 4.20 -35.23
C ILE A 652 14.13 3.00 -35.93
N PHE A 653 13.30 3.24 -36.93
CA PHE A 653 12.63 2.21 -37.72
C PHE A 653 13.22 2.13 -39.13
N THR A 654 13.77 0.97 -39.47
CA THR A 654 14.43 0.69 -40.76
C THR A 654 14.68 -0.81 -40.91
N ARG A 655 14.75 -1.32 -42.14
CA ARG A 655 15.19 -2.70 -42.41
C ARG A 655 16.71 -2.81 -42.43
N ASN A 656 17.43 -1.71 -42.52
CA ASN A 656 18.88 -1.65 -42.53
C ASN A 656 19.46 -1.39 -41.13
N HIS A 657 19.82 -2.45 -40.41
CA HIS A 657 20.41 -2.37 -39.07
C HIS A 657 21.76 -1.64 -39.02
N TYR A 658 22.57 -1.72 -40.08
CA TYR A 658 23.83 -0.97 -40.14
C TYR A 658 23.57 0.53 -40.19
N ARG A 659 22.64 0.98 -41.04
CA ARG A 659 22.21 2.38 -41.13
C ARG A 659 21.65 2.86 -39.80
N ALA A 660 20.79 2.07 -39.16
CA ALA A 660 20.25 2.37 -37.84
C ALA A 660 21.34 2.60 -36.80
N MET A 661 22.34 1.71 -36.75
CA MET A 661 23.45 1.80 -35.80
C MET A 661 24.38 3.00 -36.08
N MET A 662 24.59 3.37 -37.34
CA MET A 662 25.37 4.57 -37.68
C MET A 662 24.63 5.83 -37.24
N ILE A 663 23.33 5.93 -37.51
CA ILE A 663 22.50 7.05 -37.02
C ILE A 663 22.54 7.10 -35.49
N ALA A 664 22.32 5.96 -34.82
CA ALA A 664 22.24 5.89 -33.37
C ALA A 664 23.51 6.38 -32.66
N LYS A 665 24.70 6.12 -33.21
CA LYS A 665 25.98 6.58 -32.63
C LYS A 665 26.13 8.10 -32.62
N ASP A 666 25.46 8.78 -33.51
CA ASP A 666 25.56 10.23 -33.71
C ASP A 666 24.42 11.01 -33.02
N LEU A 667 23.52 10.32 -32.30
CA LEU A 667 22.42 10.93 -31.55
C LEU A 667 22.76 11.12 -30.07
N ASN A 668 22.46 12.31 -29.54
CA ASN A 668 22.68 12.68 -28.14
C ASN A 668 21.53 12.21 -27.23
N VAL A 669 21.32 10.89 -27.15
CA VAL A 669 20.19 10.29 -26.44
C VAL A 669 20.68 9.17 -25.51
N GLY A 670 20.04 9.04 -24.33
CA GLY A 670 20.38 8.03 -23.32
C GLY A 670 20.10 6.59 -23.77
N ALA A 671 18.95 6.35 -24.41
CA ALA A 671 18.54 5.05 -24.94
C ALA A 671 18.01 5.16 -26.37
N ILE A 672 18.41 4.23 -27.24
CA ILE A 672 17.95 4.17 -28.64
C ILE A 672 17.45 2.76 -28.95
N HIS A 673 16.20 2.67 -29.42
CA HIS A 673 15.52 1.41 -29.74
C HIS A 673 15.39 1.24 -31.26
N ILE A 674 16.13 0.29 -31.82
CA ILE A 674 16.04 -0.04 -33.25
C ILE A 674 14.86 -0.99 -33.46
N ASN A 675 13.88 -0.57 -34.26
CA ASN A 675 12.66 -1.31 -34.55
C ASN A 675 11.84 -1.70 -33.29
N GLY A 676 11.94 -0.90 -32.23
CA GLY A 676 11.20 -0.99 -30.97
C GLY A 676 10.49 0.34 -30.64
N ALA A 677 9.64 0.35 -29.63
CA ALA A 677 9.04 1.59 -29.13
C ALA A 677 10.07 2.42 -28.33
N THR A 678 9.81 3.71 -28.11
CA THR A 678 10.64 4.54 -27.22
C THR A 678 10.49 4.13 -25.75
N ILE A 679 9.36 3.54 -25.37
CA ILE A 679 9.11 3.04 -24.03
C ILE A 679 9.68 1.63 -23.94
N HIS A 680 10.78 1.50 -23.20
CA HIS A 680 11.39 0.22 -22.85
C HIS A 680 12.35 0.41 -21.68
N ASP A 681 12.25 -0.46 -20.70
CA ASP A 681 13.12 -0.46 -19.52
C ASP A 681 13.35 -1.90 -19.07
N GLU A 682 14.54 -2.19 -18.57
CA GLU A 682 14.85 -3.50 -18.00
C GLU A 682 15.74 -3.33 -16.76
N PRO A 683 15.52 -4.13 -15.70
CA PRO A 683 16.37 -4.11 -14.50
C PRO A 683 17.87 -4.27 -14.76
N THR A 684 18.24 -4.99 -15.83
CA THR A 684 19.61 -5.40 -16.15
C THR A 684 20.37 -4.43 -17.05
N ILE A 685 19.72 -3.41 -17.60
CA ILE A 685 20.32 -2.43 -18.51
C ILE A 685 20.35 -1.04 -17.88
N PRO A 686 21.30 -0.16 -18.27
CA PRO A 686 21.35 1.18 -17.70
C PRO A 686 20.20 2.05 -18.21
N HIS A 687 19.59 2.81 -17.31
CA HIS A 687 18.52 3.76 -17.61
C HIS A 687 18.90 5.17 -17.16
N GLY A 688 18.73 6.17 -18.04
CA GLY A 688 18.95 7.59 -17.74
C GLY A 688 19.23 8.42 -18.98
N GLY A 689 19.07 9.74 -18.89
CA GLY A 689 19.10 10.64 -20.04
C GLY A 689 20.46 11.27 -20.37
N HIS A 690 20.39 12.18 -21.34
CA HIS A 690 21.42 13.14 -21.74
C HIS A 690 20.84 14.57 -21.68
N GLY A 691 21.70 15.58 -21.52
CA GLY A 691 21.29 16.98 -21.51
C GLY A 691 20.32 17.32 -20.35
N ASP A 692 19.23 18.00 -20.68
CA ASP A 692 18.20 18.43 -19.73
C ASP A 692 17.32 17.28 -19.22
N SER A 693 17.45 16.07 -19.80
CA SER A 693 16.88 14.83 -19.26
C SER A 693 17.69 14.24 -18.09
N GLY A 694 18.76 14.92 -17.66
CA GLY A 694 19.52 14.58 -16.46
C GLY A 694 20.77 13.74 -16.72
N TRP A 695 21.33 13.17 -15.65
CA TRP A 695 22.60 12.45 -15.65
C TRP A 695 22.69 11.40 -14.54
N GLY A 696 23.65 10.50 -14.70
CA GLY A 696 23.79 9.27 -13.93
C GLY A 696 22.91 8.15 -14.51
N ARG A 697 23.06 6.92 -13.99
CA ARG A 697 22.34 5.75 -14.51
C ARG A 697 21.72 4.92 -13.39
N PHE A 698 20.46 4.56 -13.55
CA PHE A 698 19.82 3.47 -12.80
C PHE A 698 20.02 2.15 -13.54
N GLY A 699 19.65 1.02 -12.92
CA GLY A 699 19.64 -0.30 -13.56
C GLY A 699 21.01 -1.01 -13.57
N GLY A 700 20.98 -2.33 -13.41
CA GLY A 700 22.15 -3.21 -13.39
C GLY A 700 23.25 -2.77 -12.42
N SER A 701 24.49 -3.12 -12.74
CA SER A 701 25.67 -2.70 -11.98
C SER A 701 25.93 -1.20 -12.05
N TRP A 702 25.55 -0.54 -13.15
CA TRP A 702 25.67 0.92 -13.31
C TRP A 702 24.88 1.67 -12.24
N GLY A 703 23.67 1.20 -11.93
CA GLY A 703 22.83 1.74 -10.86
C GLY A 703 23.41 1.56 -9.48
N LEU A 704 24.13 0.46 -9.21
CA LEU A 704 24.81 0.26 -7.92
C LEU A 704 26.03 1.18 -7.77
N ASP A 705 26.78 1.38 -8.85
CA ASP A 705 27.98 2.21 -8.85
C ASP A 705 27.69 3.68 -8.51
N GLU A 706 26.48 4.16 -8.79
CA GLU A 706 26.03 5.49 -8.39
C GLU A 706 25.97 5.69 -6.87
N PHE A 707 25.90 4.63 -6.07
CA PHE A 707 25.67 4.72 -4.62
C PHE A 707 26.86 4.27 -3.77
N VAL A 708 28.05 4.19 -4.37
CA VAL A 708 29.31 3.89 -3.69
C VAL A 708 30.38 4.93 -4.04
N HIS A 709 31.40 5.06 -3.19
CA HIS A 709 32.65 5.74 -3.53
C HIS A 709 33.81 4.77 -3.52
N THR A 710 34.89 5.11 -4.24
CA THR A 710 36.13 4.35 -4.20
C THR A 710 37.05 4.85 -3.09
N LYS A 711 37.64 3.92 -2.32
CA LYS A 711 38.66 4.22 -1.32
C LYS A 711 39.93 3.43 -1.60
N THR A 712 41.05 4.13 -1.72
CA THR A 712 42.36 3.53 -1.94
C THR A 712 43.10 3.37 -0.61
N ILE A 713 43.59 2.17 -0.34
CA ILE A 713 44.53 1.86 0.75
C ILE A 713 45.83 1.41 0.11
N ILE A 714 46.93 2.09 0.42
CA ILE A 714 48.27 1.73 -0.02
C ILE A 714 49.01 1.15 1.19
N LEU A 715 49.53 -0.07 1.04
CA LEU A 715 50.36 -0.69 2.05
C LEU A 715 51.80 -0.21 1.84
N ASN A 716 52.29 0.66 2.72
CA ASN A 716 53.69 1.06 2.74
C ASN A 716 54.39 0.31 3.87
N GLU A 717 55.63 -0.10 3.61
CA GLU A 717 56.53 -0.71 4.61
C GLU A 717 56.95 0.27 5.71
#